data_AF-A0A0L7LPF4-F1
#
_entry.id   AF-A0A0L7LPF4-F1
#
_cell.length_a   1.000
_cell.length_b   1.000
_cell.length_c   1.000
_cell.angle_alpha   90.00
_cell.angle_beta   90.00
_cell.angle_gamma   90.00
#
_symmetry.space_group_name_H-M   'P 1'
#
loop_
_entity.id
_entity.type
_entity.pdbx_description
1 polymer ?
#
loop_
_entity_poly.entity_id
_entity_poly.type
_entity_poly.pdbx_seq_one_letter_code
_entity_poly.pdbx_strand_id
1 'polypeptide(L)'
;MESSALDYVAQACMDLSDQMNVAESDSDRETLLTNHIKKVSGTVPTVDDFKNNLEWVNVSEAISLSQHCSDKVVVLDFWTYCCINCYHVLPDLAHLESVYPVEKGLVVIGVHCAKFDNEKSSSSVLAAVQRYNIQHPVVNDQDSCMWEALGIRCWPTLLVLGPNNKPLFIFTGEGHRDQLVQYVGATLKHFNSLISTKSLPISPTGHLKAKDDELLCFPSKVAPNPFYRGRAEEPYLAISDTGHHRVVLTDCSGVVLKTIGGPDPGLKDGSGKCLALQALSSPWDILLYTTPDMDMSVRPLAPLPPPPGQNAGKDKDKADDPSKPAVKEKSDDKRRVLLIACAGSHQIWALFLDTTIWWKYKTYTEGTNPEVFIADSESSSIRRLALTTGQVSTLCGGDRNPLNLFAFGDIDDIGSEAKLQHPLCVAYSESSKCLFVADTYNNKIKKVDISTQKVTSLKFLKVETTDSVTFCEPSGLSLSSDGKYLYVADTNNHSIKLINTTKNVCQDFKVRIAEVKFVEPENLILYKNDLFINRKCGNLIIYFNVNLDTDKKNVKFSPSAPQNWQMSIRDENNKDVTNDEFEFINCSRKGFKLPGRVEIKLKSRSDKTHYRLYLAFNTSLCDVHVCFSHRFTIRSTILVRDSVKMIESYKITCKVNPVNRYNVTEHHNKF
;
A
#
# COMPACT_ATOMS: atom_id res chain seq x y z
N MET A 1 -10.63 31.26 36.93
CA MET A 1 -11.07 30.11 36.13
C MET A 1 -10.79 28.90 36.99
N GLU A 2 -11.84 28.17 37.40
CA GLU A 2 -11.64 26.89 38.07
C GLU A 2 -10.92 25.96 37.08
N SER A 3 -9.80 25.35 37.49
CA SER A 3 -9.08 24.41 36.62
C SER A 3 -9.97 23.20 36.37
N SER A 4 -10.04 22.72 35.12
CA SER A 4 -10.83 21.54 34.79
C SER A 4 -10.28 20.29 35.49
N ALA A 5 -11.10 19.24 35.59
CA ALA A 5 -10.66 17.96 36.14
C ALA A 5 -9.44 17.38 35.38
N LEU A 6 -9.37 17.61 34.08
CA LEU A 6 -8.25 17.16 33.25
C LEU A 6 -6.99 18.02 33.41
N ASP A 7 -7.13 19.31 33.71
CA ASP A 7 -5.97 20.15 34.07
C ASP A 7 -5.29 19.59 35.33
N TYR A 8 -6.08 19.12 36.30
CA TYR A 8 -5.55 18.44 37.49
C TYR A 8 -4.83 17.13 37.13
N VAL A 9 -5.42 16.29 36.26
CA VAL A 9 -4.79 15.03 35.81
C VAL A 9 -3.49 15.33 35.07
N ALA A 10 -3.48 16.31 34.18
CA ALA A 10 -2.31 16.74 33.44
C ALA A 10 -1.19 17.21 34.37
N GLN A 11 -1.51 18.08 35.34
CA GLN A 11 -0.53 18.53 36.33
C GLN A 11 0.00 17.36 37.17
N ALA A 12 -0.87 16.45 37.63
CA ALA A 12 -0.44 15.27 38.38
C ALA A 12 0.46 14.34 37.53
N CYS A 13 0.21 14.22 36.23
CA CYS A 13 1.08 13.45 35.32
C CYS A 13 2.44 14.11 35.12
N MET A 14 2.50 15.45 35.07
CA MET A 14 3.77 16.19 35.04
C MET A 14 4.57 15.94 36.32
N ASP A 15 3.93 16.08 37.49
CA ASP A 15 4.56 15.82 38.79
C ASP A 15 5.08 14.37 38.90
N LEU A 16 4.31 13.40 38.37
CA LEU A 16 4.71 11.99 38.30
C LEU A 16 5.90 11.80 37.38
N SER A 17 5.91 12.41 36.19
CA SER A 17 7.00 12.32 35.22
C SER A 17 8.33 12.80 35.83
N ASP A 18 8.30 13.94 36.53
CA ASP A 18 9.47 14.48 37.22
C ASP A 18 10.01 13.52 38.28
N GLN A 19 9.11 12.87 39.05
CA GLN A 19 9.49 11.86 40.05
C GLN A 19 10.02 10.56 39.40
N MET A 20 9.42 10.13 38.30
CA MET A 20 9.83 8.92 37.56
C MET A 20 11.24 9.08 36.95
N ASN A 21 11.60 10.30 36.54
CA ASN A 21 12.92 10.63 35.98
C ASN A 21 14.04 10.53 37.02
N VAL A 22 13.75 10.74 38.31
CA VAL A 22 14.72 10.64 39.40
C VAL A 22 14.66 9.31 40.17
N ALA A 23 13.71 8.44 39.85
CA ALA A 23 13.57 7.14 40.52
C ALA A 23 14.77 6.23 40.21
N GLU A 24 15.37 5.64 41.25
CA GLU A 24 16.59 4.84 41.13
C GLU A 24 16.32 3.37 40.80
N SER A 25 15.13 2.85 41.12
CA SER A 25 14.75 1.45 40.91
C SER A 25 13.35 1.27 40.32
N ASP A 26 13.10 0.11 39.72
CA ASP A 26 11.77 -0.24 39.18
C ASP A 26 10.71 -0.40 40.28
N SER A 27 11.11 -0.78 41.49
CA SER A 27 10.22 -0.86 42.65
C SER A 27 9.75 0.53 43.09
N ASP A 28 10.63 1.54 43.02
CA ASP A 28 10.28 2.92 43.34
C ASP A 28 9.29 3.46 42.32
N ARG A 29 9.55 3.22 41.02
CA ARG A 29 8.64 3.58 39.92
C ARG A 29 7.25 2.96 40.07
N GLU A 30 7.18 1.68 40.44
CA GLU A 30 5.90 1.01 40.69
C GLU A 30 5.13 1.63 41.88
N THR A 31 5.86 2.00 42.93
CA THR A 31 5.29 2.68 44.10
C THR A 31 4.75 4.06 43.75
N LEU A 32 5.52 4.84 42.97
CA LEU A 32 5.11 6.15 42.47
C LEU A 32 3.83 6.06 41.64
N LEU A 33 3.76 5.10 40.71
CA LEU A 33 2.57 4.85 39.90
C LEU A 33 1.37 4.48 40.76
N THR A 34 1.54 3.58 41.72
CA THR A 34 0.45 3.17 42.62
C THR A 34 -0.07 4.34 43.46
N ASN A 35 0.82 5.19 43.96
CA ASN A 35 0.45 6.38 44.73
C ASN A 35 -0.27 7.41 43.87
N HIS A 36 0.19 7.64 42.65
CA HIS A 36 -0.47 8.50 41.67
C HIS A 36 -1.88 8.02 41.38
N ILE A 37 -2.05 6.74 41.04
CA ILE A 37 -3.36 6.14 40.73
C ILE A 37 -4.35 6.39 41.87
N LYS A 38 -3.97 6.07 43.12
CA LYS A 38 -4.82 6.28 44.31
C LYS A 38 -5.19 7.75 44.51
N LYS A 39 -4.21 8.65 44.39
CA LYS A 39 -4.38 10.10 44.59
C LYS A 39 -5.36 10.66 43.56
N VAL A 40 -5.11 10.39 42.27
CA VAL A 40 -5.91 10.95 41.18
C VAL A 40 -7.30 10.36 41.20
N SER A 41 -7.45 9.03 41.26
CA SER A 41 -8.77 8.37 41.23
C SER A 41 -9.74 8.83 42.31
N GLY A 42 -9.21 9.20 43.49
CA GLY A 42 -10.00 9.70 44.62
C GLY A 42 -10.36 11.19 44.54
N THR A 43 -9.73 11.95 43.64
CA THR A 43 -9.89 13.42 43.56
C THR A 43 -10.77 13.85 42.39
N VAL A 44 -10.62 13.20 41.23
CA VAL A 44 -11.26 13.66 39.99
C VAL A 44 -12.66 13.03 39.80
N PRO A 45 -13.62 13.75 39.17
CA PRO A 45 -14.89 13.18 38.77
C PRO A 45 -14.71 12.09 37.70
N THR A 46 -15.77 11.32 37.47
CA THR A 46 -15.82 10.33 36.37
C THR A 46 -16.01 11.04 35.04
N VAL A 47 -15.48 10.49 33.95
CA VAL A 47 -15.75 10.97 32.59
C VAL A 47 -17.17 10.54 32.17
N ASP A 48 -17.92 11.48 31.61
CA ASP A 48 -19.26 11.27 31.09
C ASP A 48 -19.25 10.38 29.84
N ASP A 49 -20.40 9.79 29.52
CA ASP A 49 -20.53 8.92 28.35
C ASP A 49 -20.47 9.69 27.02
N PHE A 50 -20.27 8.96 25.93
CA PHE A 50 -20.35 9.52 24.59
C PHE A 50 -21.76 10.07 24.32
N LYS A 51 -21.85 11.09 23.47
CA LYS A 51 -23.14 11.61 23.01
C LYS A 51 -23.94 10.50 22.33
N ASN A 52 -25.26 10.50 22.54
CA ASN A 52 -26.16 9.55 21.89
C ASN A 52 -26.13 9.71 20.36
N ASN A 53 -26.40 8.61 19.65
CA ASN A 53 -26.54 8.55 18.19
C ASN A 53 -25.28 8.91 17.38
N LEU A 54 -24.08 8.82 17.98
CA LEU A 54 -22.85 8.82 17.21
C LEU A 54 -22.71 7.52 16.43
N GLU A 55 -22.11 7.60 15.25
CA GLU A 55 -21.82 6.42 14.43
C GLU A 55 -20.51 5.77 14.90
N TRP A 56 -20.49 4.44 14.86
CA TRP A 56 -19.38 3.64 15.34
C TRP A 56 -18.86 2.69 14.25
N VAL A 57 -17.56 2.42 14.30
CA VAL A 57 -16.86 1.48 13.46
C VAL A 57 -16.22 0.41 14.35
N ASN A 58 -16.08 -0.81 13.81
CA ASN A 58 -15.52 -1.98 14.48
C ASN A 58 -16.32 -2.51 15.69
N VAL A 59 -17.61 -2.23 15.76
CA VAL A 59 -18.52 -2.73 16.80
C VAL A 59 -19.88 -3.12 16.21
N SER A 60 -20.58 -4.06 16.84
CA SER A 60 -21.95 -4.43 16.46
C SER A 60 -23.02 -3.51 17.07
N GLU A 61 -22.68 -2.79 18.13
CA GLU A 61 -23.51 -1.78 18.78
C GLU A 61 -22.64 -0.68 19.41
N ALA A 62 -23.21 0.49 19.67
CA ALA A 62 -22.49 1.62 20.25
C ALA A 62 -21.96 1.27 21.66
N ILE A 63 -20.68 1.58 21.92
CA ILE A 63 -20.08 1.36 23.23
C ILE A 63 -20.41 2.54 24.15
N SER A 64 -20.91 2.21 25.33
CA SER A 64 -21.10 3.15 26.44
C SER A 64 -20.02 2.94 27.50
N LEU A 65 -19.35 4.02 27.91
CA LEU A 65 -18.32 3.96 28.95
C LEU A 65 -18.91 3.46 30.27
N SER A 66 -20.08 3.96 30.65
CA SER A 66 -20.71 3.62 31.93
C SER A 66 -21.27 2.19 31.98
N GLN A 67 -21.85 1.71 30.87
CA GLN A 67 -22.51 0.41 30.82
C GLN A 67 -21.57 -0.74 30.45
N HIS A 68 -20.62 -0.50 29.54
CA HIS A 68 -19.76 -1.55 28.98
C HIS A 68 -18.34 -1.54 29.54
N CYS A 69 -17.85 -0.39 30.01
CA CYS A 69 -16.44 -0.21 30.37
C CYS A 69 -16.20 0.19 31.84
N SER A 70 -17.25 0.28 32.67
CA SER A 70 -17.12 0.70 34.07
C SER A 70 -16.26 -0.23 34.93
N ASP A 71 -16.10 -1.49 34.52
CA ASP A 71 -15.27 -2.51 35.15
C ASP A 71 -13.99 -2.81 34.34
N LYS A 72 -13.49 -1.84 33.55
CA LYS A 72 -12.29 -1.99 32.70
C LYS A 72 -11.33 -0.80 32.82
N VAL A 73 -10.11 -0.98 32.32
CA VAL A 73 -9.21 0.12 31.98
C VAL A 73 -9.47 0.51 30.53
N VAL A 74 -9.69 1.79 30.27
CA VAL A 74 -9.99 2.30 28.92
C VAL A 74 -8.89 3.26 28.50
N VAL A 75 -8.41 3.15 27.27
CA VAL A 75 -7.59 4.18 26.62
C VAL A 75 -8.44 4.84 25.56
N LEU A 76 -8.79 6.10 25.77
CA LEU A 76 -9.39 6.95 24.74
C LEU A 76 -8.27 7.58 23.91
N ASP A 77 -8.25 7.29 22.62
CA ASP A 77 -7.34 7.91 21.65
C ASP A 77 -8.08 9.02 20.90
N PHE A 78 -7.80 10.28 21.20
CA PHE A 78 -8.35 11.43 20.50
C PHE A 78 -7.53 11.69 19.23
N TRP A 79 -8.07 11.33 18.08
CA TRP A 79 -7.32 11.25 16.82
C TRP A 79 -8.12 11.78 15.62
N THR A 80 -7.42 12.03 14.51
CA THR A 80 -8.00 12.34 13.20
C THR A 80 -7.12 11.70 12.13
N TYR A 81 -7.71 11.20 11.04
CA TYR A 81 -6.96 10.34 10.11
C TYR A 81 -6.05 11.09 9.12
N CYS A 82 -6.20 12.41 8.98
CA CYS A 82 -5.28 13.25 8.21
C CYS A 82 -3.91 13.43 8.91
N CYS A 83 -3.90 13.37 10.25
CA CYS A 83 -2.74 13.76 11.04
C CYS A 83 -1.69 12.64 11.06
N ILE A 84 -0.49 12.95 10.58
CA ILE A 84 0.62 11.99 10.57
C ILE A 84 1.05 11.56 11.98
N ASN A 85 0.95 12.46 12.96
CA ASN A 85 1.28 12.15 14.36
C ASN A 85 0.28 11.13 14.95
N CYS A 86 -1.00 11.24 14.61
CA CYS A 86 -2.00 10.23 14.99
C CYS A 86 -1.67 8.89 14.33
N TYR A 87 -1.30 8.90 13.05
CA TYR A 87 -0.90 7.69 12.34
C TYR A 87 0.29 6.97 13.00
N HIS A 88 1.30 7.71 13.48
CA HIS A 88 2.45 7.12 14.19
C HIS A 88 2.12 6.47 15.53
N VAL A 89 1.00 6.85 16.18
CA VAL A 89 0.55 6.26 17.45
C VAL A 89 -0.21 4.94 17.23
N LEU A 90 -0.77 4.69 16.04
CA LEU A 90 -1.53 3.47 15.77
C LEU A 90 -0.74 2.16 16.00
N PRO A 91 0.54 2.02 15.60
CA PRO A 91 1.36 0.86 15.95
C PRO A 91 1.58 0.69 17.46
N ASP A 92 1.66 1.79 18.22
CA ASP A 92 1.83 1.76 19.67
C ASP A 92 0.55 1.24 20.35
N LEU A 93 -0.61 1.69 19.88
CA LEU A 93 -1.91 1.18 20.33
C LEU A 93 -2.10 -0.29 19.96
N ALA A 94 -1.79 -0.68 18.73
CA ALA A 94 -1.87 -2.09 18.31
C ALA A 94 -0.94 -2.98 19.15
N HIS A 95 0.24 -2.47 19.53
CA HIS A 95 1.11 -3.18 20.46
C HIS A 95 0.50 -3.28 21.86
N LEU A 96 -0.04 -2.19 22.39
CA LEU A 96 -0.71 -2.18 23.69
C LEU A 96 -1.86 -3.20 23.74
N GLU A 97 -2.71 -3.22 22.71
CA GLU A 97 -3.80 -4.20 22.54
C GLU A 97 -3.29 -5.64 22.50
N SER A 98 -2.13 -5.89 21.88
CA SER A 98 -1.51 -7.22 21.85
C SER A 98 -1.00 -7.68 23.22
N VAL A 99 -0.52 -6.76 24.06
CA VAL A 99 -0.01 -7.05 25.41
C VAL A 99 -1.17 -7.27 26.38
N TYR A 100 -2.17 -6.39 26.31
CA TYR A 100 -3.37 -6.36 27.15
C TYR A 100 -4.62 -6.39 26.27
N PRO A 101 -5.09 -7.57 25.83
CA PRO A 101 -6.33 -7.66 25.09
C PRO A 101 -7.55 -7.44 26.01
N VAL A 102 -8.74 -7.36 25.42
CA VAL A 102 -10.01 -7.08 26.15
C VAL A 102 -10.30 -8.08 27.26
N GLU A 103 -9.89 -9.33 27.08
CA GLU A 103 -10.01 -10.41 28.06
C GLU A 103 -9.10 -10.20 29.27
N LYS A 104 -8.04 -9.38 29.15
CA LYS A 104 -7.22 -8.90 30.27
C LYS A 104 -7.72 -7.59 30.88
N GLY A 105 -8.84 -7.06 30.39
CA GLY A 105 -9.53 -5.91 30.99
C GLY A 105 -9.14 -4.54 30.45
N LEU A 106 -8.37 -4.46 29.36
CA LEU A 106 -8.08 -3.21 28.65
C LEU A 106 -8.99 -3.04 27.43
N VAL A 107 -9.46 -1.82 27.17
CA VAL A 107 -10.14 -1.45 25.93
C VAL A 107 -9.48 -0.21 25.37
N VAL A 108 -9.12 -0.23 24.09
CA VAL A 108 -8.77 0.99 23.36
C VAL A 108 -10.00 1.45 22.59
N ILE A 109 -10.32 2.74 22.65
CA ILE A 109 -11.40 3.34 21.85
C ILE A 109 -10.82 4.55 21.13
N GLY A 110 -10.84 4.51 19.80
CA GLY A 110 -10.49 5.66 18.97
C GLY A 110 -11.65 6.65 18.96
N VAL A 111 -11.47 7.81 19.58
CA VAL A 111 -12.39 8.94 19.52
C VAL A 111 -11.97 9.81 18.35
N HIS A 112 -12.58 9.57 17.19
CA HIS A 112 -12.27 10.31 15.98
C HIS A 112 -12.89 11.72 16.07
N CYS A 113 -12.03 12.74 16.13
CA CYS A 113 -12.41 14.15 16.21
C CYS A 113 -11.88 14.86 14.97
N ALA A 114 -12.77 15.14 14.00
CA ALA A 114 -12.42 15.65 12.68
C ALA A 114 -11.70 17.00 12.74
N LYS A 115 -10.54 17.12 12.08
CA LYS A 115 -9.89 18.41 11.81
C LYS A 115 -10.50 19.11 10.59
N PHE A 116 -10.76 18.36 9.53
CA PHE A 116 -11.32 18.84 8.27
C PHE A 116 -12.78 18.41 8.07
N ASP A 117 -13.54 19.15 7.26
CA ASP A 117 -14.96 18.86 7.03
C ASP A 117 -15.21 17.49 6.39
N ASN A 118 -14.33 17.03 5.48
CA ASN A 118 -14.44 15.69 4.88
C ASN A 118 -14.33 14.56 5.92
N GLU A 119 -13.57 14.77 6.99
CA GLU A 119 -13.36 13.76 8.03
C GLU A 119 -14.61 13.53 8.89
N LYS A 120 -15.58 14.45 8.87
CA LYS A 120 -16.86 14.29 9.58
C LYS A 120 -17.71 13.16 9.00
N SER A 121 -17.50 12.80 7.73
CA SER A 121 -18.24 11.71 7.08
C SER A 121 -17.79 10.35 7.60
N SER A 122 -18.71 9.57 8.16
CA SER A 122 -18.39 8.23 8.67
C SER A 122 -17.95 7.24 7.59
N SER A 123 -18.34 7.44 6.32
CA SER A 123 -17.80 6.62 5.22
C SER A 123 -16.31 6.86 5.00
N SER A 124 -15.85 8.10 5.16
CA SER A 124 -14.43 8.49 5.09
C SER A 124 -13.67 7.95 6.29
N VAL A 125 -14.26 8.04 7.49
CA VAL A 125 -13.69 7.44 8.72
C VAL A 125 -13.57 5.91 8.57
N LEU A 126 -14.60 5.23 8.06
CA LEU A 126 -14.56 3.79 7.78
C LEU A 126 -13.44 3.44 6.80
N ALA A 127 -13.32 4.17 5.69
CA ALA A 127 -12.25 3.96 4.72
C ALA A 127 -10.86 4.16 5.35
N ALA A 128 -10.69 5.17 6.22
CA ALA A 128 -9.45 5.40 6.94
C ALA A 128 -9.13 4.26 7.94
N VAL A 129 -10.11 3.82 8.72
CA VAL A 129 -9.99 2.66 9.63
C VAL A 129 -9.54 1.41 8.87
N GLN A 130 -10.11 1.17 7.69
CA GLN A 130 -9.71 0.05 6.82
C GLN A 130 -8.31 0.22 6.23
N ARG A 131 -7.95 1.42 5.75
CA ARG A 131 -6.62 1.74 5.20
C ARG A 131 -5.51 1.58 6.23
N TYR A 132 -5.74 2.07 7.45
CA TYR A 132 -4.76 2.04 8.53
C TYR A 132 -4.82 0.75 9.36
N ASN A 133 -5.74 -0.15 9.02
CA ASN A 133 -5.91 -1.45 9.65
C ASN A 133 -6.21 -1.36 11.17
N ILE A 134 -6.97 -0.36 11.58
CA ILE A 134 -7.41 -0.16 12.96
C ILE A 134 -8.42 -1.25 13.34
N GLN A 135 -8.17 -1.97 14.43
CA GLN A 135 -9.01 -3.09 14.87
C GLN A 135 -9.90 -2.76 16.07
N HIS A 136 -9.48 -1.82 16.92
CA HIS A 136 -10.26 -1.38 18.06
C HIS A 136 -11.54 -0.61 17.64
N PRO A 137 -12.52 -0.49 18.53
CA PRO A 137 -13.68 0.38 18.37
C PRO A 137 -13.30 1.81 18.04
N VAL A 138 -13.99 2.41 17.08
CA VAL A 138 -13.85 3.83 16.74
C VAL A 138 -15.22 4.49 16.76
N VAL A 139 -15.34 5.61 17.46
CA VAL A 139 -16.52 6.47 17.43
C VAL A 139 -16.22 7.71 16.59
N ASN A 140 -17.13 8.08 15.69
CA ASN A 140 -17.04 9.32 14.94
C ASN A 140 -17.69 10.47 15.74
N ASP A 141 -16.90 11.16 16.56
CA ASP A 141 -17.31 12.39 17.25
C ASP A 141 -17.12 13.59 16.31
N GLN A 142 -17.93 13.63 15.25
CA GLN A 142 -17.81 14.59 14.14
C GLN A 142 -17.84 16.06 14.55
N ASP A 143 -18.51 16.38 15.66
CA ASP A 143 -18.63 17.72 16.22
C ASP A 143 -17.62 17.97 17.36
N SER A 144 -16.74 17.00 17.62
CA SER A 144 -15.73 17.05 18.69
C SER A 144 -16.31 17.38 20.08
N CYS A 145 -17.52 16.88 20.37
CA CYS A 145 -18.25 17.16 21.61
C CYS A 145 -17.48 16.67 22.84
N MET A 146 -16.95 15.45 22.82
CA MET A 146 -16.18 14.90 23.94
C MET A 146 -14.82 15.59 24.06
N TRP A 147 -14.18 15.88 22.92
CA TRP A 147 -12.95 16.66 22.87
C TRP A 147 -13.10 18.03 23.55
N GLU A 148 -14.18 18.77 23.25
CA GLU A 148 -14.46 20.07 23.86
C GLU A 148 -14.81 19.95 25.34
N ALA A 149 -15.66 18.98 25.72
CA ALA A 149 -16.07 18.77 27.11
C ALA A 149 -14.88 18.43 28.02
N LEU A 150 -13.90 17.71 27.49
CA LEU A 150 -12.68 17.32 28.18
C LEU A 150 -11.55 18.35 28.03
N GLY A 151 -11.75 19.41 27.24
CA GLY A 151 -10.74 20.46 27.05
C GLY A 151 -9.48 19.98 26.33
N ILE A 152 -9.59 18.97 25.46
CA ILE A 152 -8.47 18.46 24.66
C ILE A 152 -8.02 19.54 23.66
N ARG A 153 -6.70 19.59 23.38
CA ARG A 153 -6.08 20.66 22.55
C ARG A 153 -5.07 20.16 21.53
N CYS A 154 -4.77 18.86 21.48
CA CYS A 154 -3.69 18.32 20.66
C CYS A 154 -4.05 16.95 20.08
N TRP A 155 -3.78 16.77 18.80
CA TRP A 155 -3.86 15.48 18.12
C TRP A 155 -2.46 14.86 18.01
N PRO A 156 -2.25 13.58 18.40
CA PRO A 156 -3.15 12.77 19.22
C PRO A 156 -3.09 13.16 20.70
N THR A 157 -4.13 12.80 21.46
CA THR A 157 -4.09 12.78 22.93
C THR A 157 -4.64 11.45 23.43
N LEU A 158 -3.90 10.75 24.29
CA LEU A 158 -4.34 9.49 24.91
C LEU A 158 -4.77 9.77 26.35
N LEU A 159 -6.00 9.38 26.70
CA LEU A 159 -6.54 9.47 28.05
C LEU A 159 -6.81 8.08 28.61
N VAL A 160 -6.07 7.71 29.67
CA VAL A 160 -6.23 6.43 30.36
C VAL A 160 -7.24 6.59 31.50
N LEU A 161 -8.33 5.83 31.42
CA LEU A 161 -9.37 5.74 32.43
C LEU A 161 -9.23 4.42 33.22
N GLY A 162 -9.33 4.51 34.55
CA GLY A 162 -9.55 3.35 35.41
C GLY A 162 -11.04 2.99 35.53
N PRO A 163 -11.37 2.00 36.40
CA PRO A 163 -12.75 1.63 36.68
C PRO A 163 -13.62 2.82 37.06
N ASN A 164 -14.91 2.74 36.72
CA ASN A 164 -15.89 3.83 36.79
C ASN A 164 -15.47 5.07 35.97
N ASN A 165 -14.72 4.88 34.88
CA ASN A 165 -14.33 5.94 33.94
C ASN A 165 -13.54 7.07 34.62
N LYS A 166 -12.74 6.76 35.65
CA LYS A 166 -11.93 7.74 36.35
C LYS A 166 -10.68 8.06 35.54
N PRO A 167 -10.44 9.32 35.12
CA PRO A 167 -9.24 9.67 34.37
C PRO A 167 -8.02 9.58 35.29
N LEU A 168 -6.98 8.87 34.86
CA LEU A 168 -5.77 8.60 35.65
C LEU A 168 -4.52 9.19 35.00
N PHE A 169 -4.40 9.05 33.69
CA PHE A 169 -3.23 9.50 32.95
C PHE A 169 -3.63 10.18 31.64
N ILE A 170 -2.90 11.21 31.26
CA ILE A 170 -3.03 11.88 29.96
C ILE A 170 -1.66 11.93 29.29
N PHE A 171 -1.60 11.56 28.01
CA PHE A 171 -0.42 11.68 27.16
C PHE A 171 -0.76 12.56 25.97
N THR A 172 0.06 13.56 25.71
CA THR A 172 -0.18 14.55 24.65
C THR A 172 0.89 14.41 23.58
N GLY A 173 0.47 14.17 22.33
CA GLY A 173 1.37 13.93 21.21
C GLY A 173 1.75 12.45 21.03
N GLU A 174 2.77 12.22 20.22
CA GLU A 174 3.26 10.89 19.82
C GLU A 174 4.49 10.43 20.63
N GLY A 175 4.84 9.14 20.54
CA GLY A 175 6.10 8.61 21.08
C GLY A 175 6.07 8.16 22.55
N HIS A 176 4.88 7.89 23.10
CA HIS A 176 4.69 7.50 24.51
C HIS A 176 4.53 5.99 24.74
N ARG A 177 4.84 5.14 23.74
CA ARG A 177 4.59 3.68 23.77
C ARG A 177 4.94 2.99 25.09
N ASP A 178 6.20 3.10 25.53
CA ASP A 178 6.70 2.34 26.67
C ASP A 178 6.05 2.81 27.99
N GLN A 179 5.88 4.13 28.14
CA GLN A 179 5.20 4.73 29.28
C GLN A 179 3.73 4.30 29.32
N LEU A 180 3.05 4.33 28.18
CA LEU A 180 1.65 3.91 28.07
C LEU A 180 1.47 2.45 28.49
N VAL A 181 2.31 1.54 27.99
CA VAL A 181 2.28 0.12 28.36
C VAL A 181 2.53 -0.06 29.86
N GLN A 182 3.52 0.63 30.41
CA GLN A 182 3.84 0.55 31.83
C GLN A 182 2.69 1.06 32.71
N TYR A 183 2.10 2.19 32.37
CA TYR A 183 1.10 2.86 33.20
C TYR A 183 -0.24 2.12 33.15
N VAL A 184 -0.63 1.61 31.98
CA VAL A 184 -1.78 0.72 31.82
C VAL A 184 -1.57 -0.58 32.61
N GLY A 185 -0.38 -1.19 32.51
CA GLY A 185 -0.03 -2.39 33.28
C GLY A 185 -0.13 -2.19 34.79
N ALA A 186 0.38 -1.08 35.30
CA ALA A 186 0.27 -0.71 36.71
C ALA A 186 -1.19 -0.48 37.14
N THR A 187 -2.00 0.12 36.28
CA THR A 187 -3.43 0.34 36.53
C THR A 187 -4.20 -0.96 36.63
N LEU A 188 -4.00 -1.88 35.66
CA LEU A 188 -4.60 -3.21 35.67
C LEU A 188 -4.20 -4.00 36.92
N LYS A 189 -2.91 -3.93 37.32
CA LYS A 189 -2.43 -4.57 38.54
C LYS A 189 -3.06 -3.98 39.80
N HIS A 190 -3.18 -2.65 39.87
CA HIS A 190 -3.75 -1.95 41.02
C HIS A 190 -5.23 -2.30 41.24
N PHE A 191 -6.02 -2.31 40.15
CA PHE A 191 -7.47 -2.54 40.20
C PHE A 191 -7.89 -3.98 39.93
N ASN A 192 -6.98 -4.96 39.94
CA ASN A 192 -7.23 -6.34 39.52
C ASN A 192 -8.56 -6.95 40.02
N SER A 193 -8.97 -6.68 41.27
CA SER A 193 -10.23 -7.20 41.82
C SER A 193 -11.51 -6.56 41.26
N LEU A 194 -11.42 -5.39 40.63
CA LEU A 194 -12.51 -4.66 39.99
C LEU A 194 -12.57 -4.88 38.47
N ILE A 195 -11.50 -5.44 37.89
CA ILE A 195 -11.37 -5.59 36.44
C ILE A 195 -12.12 -6.84 35.96
N SER A 196 -12.94 -6.65 34.94
CA SER A 196 -13.77 -7.66 34.33
C SER A 196 -13.20 -8.14 33.01
N THR A 197 -13.24 -9.45 32.80
CA THR A 197 -12.79 -10.12 31.56
C THR A 197 -13.92 -10.31 30.55
N LYS A 198 -15.10 -9.68 30.78
CA LYS A 198 -16.25 -9.77 29.86
C LYS A 198 -15.85 -9.27 28.47
N SER A 199 -16.34 -9.96 27.44
CA SER A 199 -16.20 -9.53 26.05
C SER A 199 -17.01 -8.27 25.78
N LEU A 200 -16.56 -7.49 24.79
CA LEU A 200 -17.27 -6.34 24.25
C LEU A 200 -17.85 -6.68 22.87
N PRO A 201 -18.85 -5.91 22.37
CA PRO A 201 -19.44 -6.11 21.05
C PRO A 201 -18.51 -5.66 19.91
N ILE A 202 -17.23 -6.04 19.95
CA ILE A 202 -16.22 -5.69 18.94
C ILE A 202 -16.43 -6.56 17.70
N SER A 203 -16.55 -5.92 16.55
CA SER A 203 -16.79 -6.56 15.25
C SER A 203 -15.99 -5.83 14.16
N PRO A 204 -14.72 -6.20 13.94
CA PRO A 204 -13.86 -5.50 13.00
C PRO A 204 -14.42 -5.46 11.57
N THR A 205 -14.32 -4.30 10.93
CA THR A 205 -14.87 -4.02 9.60
C THR A 205 -14.05 -4.58 8.44
N GLY A 206 -13.13 -5.51 8.71
CA GLY A 206 -12.30 -6.16 7.68
C GLY A 206 -13.11 -6.84 6.57
N HIS A 207 -14.32 -7.31 6.89
CA HIS A 207 -15.26 -7.91 5.93
C HIS A 207 -15.90 -6.90 4.96
N LEU A 208 -15.79 -5.59 5.24
CA LEU A 208 -16.30 -4.50 4.39
C LEU A 208 -15.21 -3.94 3.45
N LYS A 209 -13.98 -4.47 3.49
CA LYS A 209 -12.96 -4.13 2.49
C LYS A 209 -13.46 -4.58 1.10
N ALA A 210 -12.96 -3.92 0.05
CA ALA A 210 -13.18 -4.33 -1.33
C ALA A 210 -13.05 -5.86 -1.48
N LYS A 211 -13.99 -6.47 -2.20
CA LYS A 211 -14.05 -7.93 -2.38
C LYS A 211 -12.75 -8.45 -2.97
N ASP A 212 -12.37 -9.70 -2.66
CA ASP A 212 -11.19 -10.39 -3.23
C ASP A 212 -11.10 -10.35 -4.77
N ASP A 213 -12.20 -10.04 -5.46
CA ASP A 213 -12.28 -9.90 -6.91
C ASP A 213 -11.79 -8.52 -7.45
N GLU A 214 -11.65 -7.50 -6.60
CA GLU A 214 -11.14 -6.18 -7.01
C GLU A 214 -9.61 -6.19 -7.13
N LEU A 215 -9.12 -5.73 -8.29
CA LEU A 215 -7.70 -5.83 -8.63
C LEU A 215 -6.82 -4.80 -7.90
N LEU A 216 -7.41 -3.70 -7.42
CA LEU A 216 -6.74 -2.66 -6.64
C LEU A 216 -7.47 -2.45 -5.32
N CYS A 217 -6.74 -2.06 -4.28
CA CYS A 217 -7.27 -1.72 -2.97
C CYS A 217 -6.56 -0.47 -2.44
N PHE A 218 -7.30 0.64 -2.30
CA PHE A 218 -6.78 1.94 -1.87
C PHE A 218 -5.48 2.36 -2.61
N PRO A 219 -5.48 2.43 -3.95
CA PRO A 219 -4.30 2.86 -4.70
C PRO A 219 -3.98 4.31 -4.36
N SER A 220 -2.76 4.58 -3.87
CA SER A 220 -2.40 5.92 -3.36
C SER A 220 -1.72 6.80 -4.40
N LYS A 221 -0.85 6.21 -5.24
CA LYS A 221 -0.03 6.96 -6.20
C LYS A 221 0.05 6.21 -7.51
N VAL A 222 0.15 6.97 -8.60
CA VAL A 222 0.36 6.46 -9.95
C VAL A 222 1.43 7.31 -10.62
N ALA A 223 2.40 6.66 -11.26
CA ALA A 223 3.47 7.36 -11.97
C ALA A 223 3.84 6.62 -13.27
N PRO A 224 4.11 7.32 -14.37
CA PRO A 224 4.71 6.72 -15.55
C PRO A 224 6.16 6.31 -15.21
N ASN A 225 6.55 5.13 -15.66
CA ASN A 225 7.89 4.60 -15.53
C ASN A 225 8.56 4.55 -16.93
N PRO A 226 9.53 5.44 -17.21
CA PRO A 226 10.24 5.45 -18.49
C PRO A 226 11.43 4.46 -18.56
N PHE A 227 11.73 3.70 -17.50
CA PHE A 227 13.02 2.97 -17.36
C PHE A 227 12.93 1.45 -17.31
N TYR A 228 11.74 0.83 -17.37
CA TYR A 228 11.67 -0.63 -17.32
C TYR A 228 12.22 -1.25 -18.63
N ARG A 229 13.38 -1.91 -18.53
CA ARG A 229 14.04 -2.70 -19.60
C ARG A 229 14.54 -1.92 -20.84
N GLY A 230 14.83 -0.62 -20.72
CA GLY A 230 15.45 0.14 -21.82
C GLY A 230 14.59 0.26 -23.08
N ARG A 231 13.27 0.06 -22.98
CA ARG A 231 12.32 0.33 -24.08
C ARG A 231 11.80 1.75 -23.92
N ALA A 232 12.38 2.69 -24.66
CA ALA A 232 12.01 4.10 -24.61
C ALA A 232 10.63 4.40 -25.24
N GLU A 233 10.01 3.44 -25.94
CA GLU A 233 8.85 3.71 -26.80
C GLU A 233 7.48 3.35 -26.21
N GLU A 234 7.40 2.55 -25.14
CA GLU A 234 6.13 2.22 -24.48
C GLU A 234 6.23 2.50 -22.97
N PRO A 235 5.73 3.66 -22.48
CA PRO A 235 5.76 3.95 -21.06
C PRO A 235 4.87 2.97 -20.29
N TYR A 236 5.37 2.48 -19.16
CA TYR A 236 4.57 1.70 -18.22
C TYR A 236 3.98 2.62 -17.15
N LEU A 237 2.94 2.17 -16.46
CA LEU A 237 2.44 2.83 -15.25
C LEU A 237 2.83 1.99 -14.04
N ALA A 238 3.42 2.62 -13.04
CA ALA A 238 3.58 2.06 -11.71
C ALA A 238 2.46 2.59 -10.83
N ILE A 239 1.69 1.68 -10.23
CA ILE A 239 0.60 1.98 -9.31
C ILE A 239 1.01 1.46 -7.93
N SER A 240 0.98 2.35 -6.94
CA SER A 240 1.10 1.99 -5.53
C SER A 240 -0.25 1.49 -5.04
N ASP A 241 -0.41 0.16 -5.02
CA ASP A 241 -1.64 -0.53 -4.59
C ASP A 241 -1.58 -0.75 -3.07
N THR A 242 -1.75 0.35 -2.34
CA THR A 242 -1.38 0.50 -0.93
C THR A 242 -2.08 -0.49 -0.02
N GLY A 243 -3.38 -0.69 -0.21
CA GLY A 243 -4.21 -1.58 0.60
C GLY A 243 -3.86 -3.06 0.41
N HIS A 244 -3.19 -3.43 -0.68
CA HIS A 244 -2.64 -4.76 -0.90
C HIS A 244 -1.12 -4.85 -0.61
N HIS A 245 -0.52 -3.80 -0.04
CA HIS A 245 0.91 -3.75 0.29
C HIS A 245 1.84 -4.11 -0.89
N ARG A 246 1.52 -3.62 -2.09
CA ARG A 246 2.23 -4.00 -3.33
C ARG A 246 2.32 -2.88 -4.35
N VAL A 247 3.20 -3.07 -5.34
CA VAL A 247 3.30 -2.24 -6.54
C VAL A 247 2.83 -3.04 -7.75
N VAL A 248 1.96 -2.43 -8.56
CA VAL A 248 1.43 -3.02 -9.80
C VAL A 248 2.01 -2.24 -10.99
N LEU A 249 2.67 -2.95 -11.90
CA LEU A 249 3.18 -2.39 -13.16
C LEU A 249 2.23 -2.76 -14.29
N THR A 250 1.73 -1.76 -15.02
CA THR A 250 0.84 -1.96 -16.18
C THR A 250 1.43 -1.35 -17.44
N ASP A 251 0.96 -1.79 -18.61
CA ASP A 251 1.08 -1.01 -19.84
C ASP A 251 0.11 0.18 -19.86
N CYS A 252 0.22 1.07 -20.85
CA CYS A 252 -0.70 2.20 -21.05
C CYS A 252 -2.14 1.82 -21.40
N SER A 253 -2.42 0.54 -21.67
CA SER A 253 -3.78 0.06 -21.87
C SER A 253 -4.42 -0.43 -20.57
N GLY A 254 -3.64 -0.66 -19.51
CA GLY A 254 -4.08 -1.17 -18.21
C GLY A 254 -3.81 -2.66 -17.99
N VAL A 255 -3.10 -3.35 -18.89
CA VAL A 255 -2.74 -4.76 -18.66
C VAL A 255 -1.63 -4.85 -17.62
N VAL A 256 -1.85 -5.64 -16.56
CA VAL A 256 -0.85 -5.94 -15.55
C VAL A 256 0.27 -6.77 -16.16
N LEU A 257 1.48 -6.25 -16.07
CA LEU A 257 2.71 -6.88 -16.54
C LEU A 257 3.47 -7.55 -15.40
N LYS A 258 3.41 -6.95 -14.21
CA LYS A 258 4.09 -7.43 -13.02
C LYS A 258 3.43 -6.89 -11.76
N THR A 259 3.39 -7.74 -10.74
CA THR A 259 3.01 -7.37 -9.37
C THR A 259 4.20 -7.65 -8.46
N ILE A 260 4.50 -6.72 -7.54
CA ILE A 260 5.66 -6.78 -6.64
C ILE A 260 5.17 -6.51 -5.21
N GLY A 261 5.26 -7.51 -4.32
CA GLY A 261 4.77 -7.42 -2.94
C GLY A 261 3.35 -7.96 -2.74
N GLY A 262 2.86 -7.86 -1.50
CA GLY A 262 1.53 -8.28 -1.08
C GLY A 262 1.30 -9.80 -1.00
N PRO A 263 0.08 -10.22 -0.59
CA PRO A 263 -1.00 -9.36 -0.07
C PRO A 263 -0.74 -8.86 1.35
N ASP A 264 0.16 -9.49 2.09
CA ASP A 264 0.49 -9.13 3.47
C ASP A 264 1.59 -8.07 3.55
N PRO A 265 1.60 -7.23 4.60
CA PRO A 265 2.72 -6.33 4.86
C PRO A 265 4.02 -7.11 5.12
N GLY A 266 5.15 -6.57 4.65
CA GLY A 266 6.45 -7.18 4.89
C GLY A 266 7.63 -6.35 4.41
N LEU A 267 8.80 -6.59 5.00
CA LEU A 267 10.07 -5.94 4.67
C LEU A 267 11.05 -6.92 3.99
N LYS A 268 10.54 -7.97 3.36
CA LYS A 268 11.38 -9.00 2.74
C LYS A 268 11.91 -8.51 1.40
N ASP A 269 13.20 -8.26 1.33
CA ASP A 269 13.89 -7.93 0.09
C ASP A 269 14.02 -9.13 -0.86
N GLY A 270 14.16 -8.83 -2.16
CA GLY A 270 14.65 -9.77 -3.17
C GLY A 270 16.18 -9.89 -3.16
N SER A 271 16.78 -10.60 -4.13
CA SER A 271 18.24 -10.80 -4.24
C SER A 271 19.05 -9.56 -4.66
N GLY A 272 18.58 -8.35 -4.36
CA GLY A 272 19.27 -7.08 -4.62
C GLY A 272 20.13 -6.62 -3.42
N LYS A 273 21.18 -5.83 -3.67
CA LYS A 273 21.95 -5.18 -2.59
C LYS A 273 21.11 -4.09 -1.96
N CYS A 274 20.79 -4.24 -0.68
CA CYS A 274 20.21 -3.18 0.15
C CYS A 274 21.26 -2.09 0.39
N LEU A 275 20.95 -0.84 0.04
CA LEU A 275 21.64 0.32 0.58
C LEU A 275 21.00 0.56 1.94
N ALA A 276 21.80 0.48 3.02
CA ALA A 276 21.44 0.57 4.45
C ALA A 276 19.98 0.90 4.81
N LEU A 277 19.39 0.05 5.66
CA LEU A 277 18.03 0.21 6.19
C LEU A 277 17.88 1.56 6.93
N GLN A 278 16.96 2.40 6.47
CA GLN A 278 16.41 3.51 7.23
C GLN A 278 14.93 3.21 7.48
N ALA A 279 14.51 3.22 8.75
CA ALA A 279 13.09 3.15 9.08
C ALA A 279 12.42 4.42 8.56
N LEU A 280 11.55 4.26 7.57
CA LEU A 280 10.77 5.35 6.99
C LEU A 280 9.29 5.03 7.23
N SER A 281 8.62 5.85 8.04
CA SER A 281 7.20 5.71 8.38
C SER A 281 6.29 6.36 7.33
N SER A 282 5.44 5.54 6.69
CA SER A 282 4.26 5.95 5.89
C SER A 282 4.52 6.60 4.50
N PRO A 283 3.55 6.63 3.56
CA PRO A 283 3.81 6.61 2.12
C PRO A 283 4.29 7.97 1.57
N TRP A 284 5.45 7.92 0.91
CA TRP A 284 6.15 9.07 0.34
C TRP A 284 5.72 9.35 -1.11
N ASP A 285 5.63 10.64 -1.46
CA ASP A 285 5.87 11.07 -2.84
C ASP A 285 7.38 11.13 -3.09
N ILE A 286 7.84 10.36 -4.06
CA ILE A 286 9.24 10.27 -4.47
C ILE A 286 9.36 10.87 -5.88
N LEU A 287 10.13 11.96 -6.03
CA LEU A 287 10.41 12.58 -7.31
C LEU A 287 11.88 12.36 -7.70
N LEU A 288 12.14 11.60 -8.75
CA LEU A 288 13.48 11.45 -9.31
C LEU A 288 13.80 12.63 -10.24
N TYR A 289 14.87 13.37 -9.92
CA TYR A 289 15.32 14.53 -10.67
C TYR A 289 16.72 14.28 -11.27
N THR A 290 16.96 14.72 -12.51
CA THR A 290 18.25 14.54 -13.22
C THR A 290 18.73 15.86 -13.81
N THR A 291 19.95 16.32 -13.50
CA THR A 291 20.50 17.61 -13.98
C THR A 291 21.85 17.47 -14.66
N PRO A 292 22.12 18.09 -15.83
CA PRO A 292 23.47 18.18 -16.40
C PRO A 292 24.41 18.92 -15.44
N ASP A 293 25.58 18.34 -15.18
CA ASP A 293 26.72 18.91 -14.46
C ASP A 293 26.56 19.43 -13.02
N MET A 294 27.04 18.55 -12.14
CA MET A 294 27.61 18.94 -10.86
C MET A 294 28.90 18.13 -10.67
N ASP A 295 30.05 18.81 -10.73
CA ASP A 295 31.33 18.24 -10.27
C ASP A 295 31.40 18.26 -8.73
N MET A 296 32.07 17.24 -8.18
CA MET A 296 31.88 16.78 -6.81
C MET A 296 33.09 16.14 -6.17
N SER A 297 34.26 16.68 -6.46
CA SER A 297 35.43 16.27 -5.71
C SER A 297 35.38 16.82 -4.28
N VAL A 298 35.32 15.91 -3.30
CA VAL A 298 35.82 16.20 -1.95
C VAL A 298 37.33 16.35 -2.07
N ARG A 299 37.82 17.58 -2.12
CA ARG A 299 39.26 17.81 -1.93
C ARG A 299 39.53 17.66 -0.43
N PRO A 300 40.50 16.83 -0.02
CA PRO A 300 40.89 16.75 1.39
C PRO A 300 41.24 18.16 1.89
N LEU A 301 40.78 18.49 3.10
CA LEU A 301 41.20 19.72 3.79
C LEU A 301 42.72 19.81 3.71
N ALA A 302 43.23 20.84 3.03
CA ALA A 302 44.63 21.18 3.17
C ALA A 302 44.91 21.34 4.67
N PRO A 303 46.00 20.78 5.20
CA PRO A 303 46.34 20.95 6.61
C PRO A 303 46.37 22.45 6.93
N LEU A 304 45.78 22.81 8.07
CA LEU A 304 45.78 24.18 8.58
C LEU A 304 47.23 24.71 8.57
N PRO A 305 47.45 25.97 8.15
CA PRO A 305 48.78 26.54 8.22
C PRO A 305 49.28 26.51 9.67
N PRO A 306 50.55 26.17 9.92
CA PRO A 306 51.10 26.19 11.27
C PRO A 306 51.02 27.62 11.85
N PRO A 307 50.92 27.75 13.18
CA PRO A 307 50.81 29.05 13.83
C PRO A 307 52.00 29.95 13.46
N PRO A 308 51.81 31.28 13.39
CA PRO A 308 52.79 32.19 12.84
C PRO A 308 54.02 32.22 13.75
N GLY A 309 55.13 31.69 13.25
CA GLY A 309 56.46 31.86 13.84
C GLY A 309 57.18 30.55 14.11
N GLN A 310 57.88 30.04 13.11
CA GLN A 310 59.27 29.58 13.26
C GLN A 310 59.90 29.44 11.86
N ASN A 311 60.99 30.17 11.66
CA ASN A 311 61.74 30.27 10.42
C ASN A 311 62.46 28.97 10.04
N ALA A 312 62.49 28.68 8.74
CA ALA A 312 63.67 28.39 7.90
C ALA A 312 63.35 27.27 6.90
N GLY A 313 63.22 27.61 5.62
CA GLY A 313 64.34 27.39 4.71
C GLY A 313 63.92 27.70 3.28
N LYS A 314 64.79 28.42 2.58
CA LYS A 314 64.71 28.71 1.15
C LYS A 314 64.60 27.40 0.37
N ASP A 315 63.68 27.33 -0.58
CA ASP A 315 64.06 26.95 -1.94
C ASP A 315 63.12 27.58 -2.98
N LYS A 316 63.76 28.23 -3.95
CA LYS A 316 63.17 28.81 -5.14
C LYS A 316 63.04 27.73 -6.21
N ASP A 317 62.02 27.90 -7.04
CA ASP A 317 61.94 27.46 -8.44
C ASP A 317 62.20 25.98 -8.74
N LYS A 318 61.13 25.18 -8.84
CA LYS A 318 61.04 24.14 -9.88
C LYS A 318 59.65 24.07 -10.51
N ALA A 319 59.69 24.16 -11.83
CA ALA A 319 58.62 24.18 -12.80
C ALA A 319 57.66 22.99 -12.70
N ASP A 320 56.47 23.23 -13.24
CA ASP A 320 55.42 22.26 -13.56
C ASP A 320 56.00 20.92 -14.07
N ASP A 321 55.65 19.85 -13.36
CA ASP A 321 55.84 18.47 -13.80
C ASP A 321 54.79 18.14 -14.88
N PRO A 322 55.18 17.91 -16.15
CA PRO A 322 54.24 17.56 -17.22
C PRO A 322 53.78 16.10 -17.16
N SER A 323 54.15 15.33 -16.13
CA SER A 323 53.83 13.90 -16.01
C SER A 323 52.66 13.57 -15.07
N LYS A 324 51.98 14.56 -14.47
CA LYS A 324 50.65 14.33 -13.92
C LYS A 324 49.64 14.29 -15.07
N PRO A 325 48.82 13.23 -15.22
CA PRO A 325 47.72 13.29 -16.16
C PRO A 325 46.84 14.46 -15.73
N ALA A 326 46.73 15.47 -16.58
CA ALA A 326 45.66 16.44 -16.47
C ALA A 326 44.36 15.63 -16.45
N VAL A 327 43.70 15.59 -15.29
CA VAL A 327 42.33 15.09 -15.21
C VAL A 327 41.54 16.05 -16.07
N LYS A 328 41.32 15.67 -17.33
CA LYS A 328 40.29 16.31 -18.15
C LYS A 328 38.99 16.09 -17.38
N GLU A 329 38.50 17.14 -16.73
CA GLU A 329 37.11 17.23 -16.30
C GLU A 329 36.27 16.87 -17.53
N LYS A 330 35.61 15.72 -17.47
CA LYS A 330 34.53 15.42 -18.42
C LYS A 330 33.41 16.40 -18.08
N SER A 331 33.23 17.39 -18.95
CA SER A 331 32.05 18.25 -18.94
C SER A 331 30.79 17.45 -19.31
N ASP A 332 29.67 17.87 -18.74
CA ASP A 332 28.26 17.62 -19.08
C ASP A 332 27.57 16.30 -18.68
N ASP A 333 28.02 15.60 -17.63
CA ASP A 333 27.30 14.41 -17.17
C ASP A 333 26.14 14.75 -16.21
N LYS A 334 24.91 14.32 -16.58
CA LYS A 334 23.73 14.47 -15.73
C LYS A 334 23.89 13.72 -14.39
N ARG A 335 23.75 14.42 -13.27
CA ARG A 335 23.70 13.85 -11.91
C ARG A 335 22.26 13.67 -11.45
N ARG A 336 21.99 12.58 -10.75
CA ARG A 336 20.66 12.18 -10.28
C ARG A 336 20.51 12.49 -8.80
N VAL A 337 19.43 13.18 -8.47
CA VAL A 337 19.01 13.50 -7.11
C VAL A 337 17.57 13.07 -6.95
N LEU A 338 17.27 12.37 -5.87
CA LEU A 338 15.92 11.97 -5.52
C LEU A 338 15.39 12.94 -4.46
N LEU A 339 14.31 13.65 -4.78
CA LEU A 339 13.61 14.49 -3.81
C LEU A 339 12.51 13.68 -3.14
N ILE A 340 12.37 13.84 -1.83
CA ILE A 340 11.45 13.08 -1.00
C ILE A 340 10.63 14.08 -0.18
N ALA A 341 9.30 14.02 -0.32
CA ALA A 341 8.39 14.78 0.54
C ALA A 341 8.24 14.06 1.88
N CYS A 342 9.03 14.44 2.87
CA CYS A 342 9.06 13.81 4.19
C CYS A 342 7.92 14.32 5.09
N ALA A 343 6.72 13.78 4.92
CA ALA A 343 5.52 14.11 5.70
C ALA A 343 5.73 14.04 7.23
N GLY A 344 6.31 12.95 7.74
CA GLY A 344 6.45 12.72 9.19
C GLY A 344 7.32 13.72 9.94
N SER A 345 8.31 14.34 9.27
CA SER A 345 9.14 15.40 9.85
C SER A 345 8.85 16.79 9.27
N HIS A 346 7.80 16.90 8.44
CA HIS A 346 7.37 18.13 7.77
C HIS A 346 8.47 18.80 6.93
N GLN A 347 9.22 18.02 6.16
CA GLN A 347 10.41 18.47 5.42
C GLN A 347 10.46 17.97 3.98
N ILE A 348 11.30 18.60 3.15
CA ILE A 348 11.73 18.06 1.87
C ILE A 348 13.17 17.57 2.01
N TRP A 349 13.39 16.31 1.70
CA TRP A 349 14.70 15.67 1.75
C TRP A 349 15.25 15.46 0.33
N ALA A 350 16.58 15.38 0.24
CA ALA A 350 17.28 15.05 -0.99
C ALA A 350 18.21 13.86 -0.73
N LEU A 351 18.05 12.80 -1.52
CA LEU A 351 18.97 11.67 -1.59
C LEU A 351 19.79 11.78 -2.88
N PHE A 352 21.09 11.94 -2.73
CA PHE A 352 22.03 12.05 -3.84
C PHE A 352 22.38 10.65 -4.36
N LEU A 353 21.86 10.29 -5.54
CA LEU A 353 22.09 8.97 -6.15
C LEU A 353 23.45 8.89 -6.85
N ASP A 354 23.96 10.05 -7.26
CA ASP A 354 25.31 10.25 -7.71
C ASP A 354 25.97 11.29 -6.78
N THR A 355 27.27 11.20 -6.53
CA THR A 355 28.00 12.21 -5.76
C THR A 355 27.84 13.57 -6.45
N THR A 356 27.12 14.55 -5.84
CA THR A 356 26.94 15.95 -6.35
C THR A 356 27.04 17.09 -5.27
N ILE A 357 27.54 18.32 -5.60
CA ILE A 357 27.68 19.48 -4.66
C ILE A 357 26.38 20.26 -4.73
N TRP A 358 25.70 20.46 -3.61
CA TRP A 358 24.45 21.21 -3.58
C TRP A 358 24.69 22.62 -3.02
N TRP A 359 24.23 23.65 -3.75
CA TRP A 359 23.76 24.96 -3.22
C TRP A 359 24.68 26.11 -2.82
N LYS A 360 26.00 26.02 -2.85
CA LYS A 360 26.82 27.23 -2.69
C LYS A 360 27.76 27.37 -3.88
N TYR A 361 27.63 28.52 -4.56
CA TYR A 361 28.47 28.99 -5.68
C TYR A 361 28.09 28.51 -7.11
N LYS A 362 26.82 28.69 -7.53
CA LYS A 362 26.39 28.43 -8.92
C LYS A 362 26.01 29.68 -9.71
N THR A 363 26.28 29.62 -11.02
CA THR A 363 25.79 30.54 -12.05
C THR A 363 24.66 29.88 -12.82
N TYR A 364 23.54 30.58 -13.02
CA TYR A 364 22.37 30.09 -13.76
C TYR A 364 22.26 30.81 -15.10
N THR A 365 21.83 30.11 -16.16
CA THR A 365 21.53 30.75 -17.45
C THR A 365 20.38 31.72 -17.26
N GLU A 366 20.56 32.96 -17.73
CA GLU A 366 19.53 34.00 -17.71
C GLU A 366 18.21 33.45 -18.29
N GLY A 367 17.11 33.59 -17.53
CA GLY A 367 15.79 33.07 -17.90
C GLY A 367 15.46 31.65 -17.42
N THR A 368 16.36 30.94 -16.73
CA THR A 368 16.07 29.63 -16.12
C THR A 368 15.89 29.72 -14.59
N ASN A 369 14.69 29.43 -14.09
CA ASN A 369 14.42 29.29 -12.65
C ASN A 369 13.71 27.96 -12.39
N PRO A 370 14.44 26.84 -12.26
CA PRO A 370 13.84 25.54 -11.95
C PRO A 370 13.13 25.57 -10.60
N GLU A 371 11.89 25.08 -10.56
CA GLU A 371 11.04 25.04 -9.36
C GLU A 371 10.54 23.63 -9.08
N VAL A 372 10.33 23.32 -7.80
CA VAL A 372 9.62 22.12 -7.34
C VAL A 372 8.32 22.57 -6.69
N PHE A 373 7.21 21.96 -7.10
CA PHE A 373 5.90 22.19 -6.49
C PHE A 373 5.62 21.12 -5.45
N ILE A 374 5.07 21.54 -4.31
CA ILE A 374 4.85 20.69 -3.14
C ILE A 374 3.39 20.82 -2.72
N ALA A 375 2.68 19.70 -2.62
CA ALA A 375 1.42 19.64 -1.91
C ALA A 375 1.71 19.65 -0.41
N ASP A 376 1.32 20.71 0.28
CA ASP A 376 1.52 20.87 1.72
C ASP A 376 0.15 20.66 2.39
N SER A 377 -0.14 19.40 2.70
CA SER A 377 -1.48 18.88 2.98
C SER A 377 -2.10 19.51 4.22
N GLU A 378 -1.41 19.50 5.35
CA GLU A 378 -1.94 19.97 6.64
C GLU A 378 -2.19 21.48 6.67
N SER A 379 -1.45 22.27 5.89
CA SER A 379 -1.70 23.71 5.71
C SER A 379 -2.72 24.01 4.62
N SER A 380 -3.17 22.99 3.89
CA SER A 380 -4.06 23.11 2.73
C SER A 380 -3.58 24.11 1.68
N SER A 381 -2.28 24.01 1.36
CA SER A 381 -1.62 24.92 0.42
C SER A 381 -0.72 24.18 -0.57
N ILE A 382 -0.40 24.86 -1.67
CA ILE A 382 0.64 24.43 -2.61
C ILE A 382 1.83 25.37 -2.46
N ARG A 383 3.02 24.80 -2.27
CA ARG A 383 4.27 25.56 -2.20
C ARG A 383 5.05 25.42 -3.50
N ARG A 384 5.92 26.40 -3.75
CA ARG A 384 7.01 26.30 -4.73
C ARG A 384 8.35 26.50 -4.04
N LEU A 385 9.30 25.66 -4.41
CA LEU A 385 10.69 25.72 -3.98
C LEU A 385 11.54 26.08 -5.20
N ALA A 386 12.15 27.26 -5.19
CA ALA A 386 13.08 27.65 -6.25
C ALA A 386 14.39 26.89 -6.11
N LEU A 387 14.74 25.98 -7.01
CA LEU A 387 15.97 25.18 -6.89
C LEU A 387 17.26 26.01 -7.01
N THR A 388 17.14 27.27 -7.45
CA THR A 388 18.24 28.22 -7.59
C THR A 388 18.65 28.86 -6.27
N THR A 389 17.68 29.14 -5.39
CA THR A 389 17.88 29.87 -4.12
C THR A 389 17.40 29.10 -2.89
N GLY A 390 16.62 28.03 -3.12
CA GLY A 390 15.61 27.39 -2.25
C GLY A 390 14.89 28.26 -1.29
N GLN A 391 14.56 29.45 -1.76
CA GLN A 391 13.39 30.11 -1.26
C GLN A 391 12.16 29.20 -1.45
N VAL A 392 11.45 28.98 -0.36
CA VAL A 392 10.11 28.38 -0.37
C VAL A 392 9.09 29.51 -0.29
N SER A 393 8.08 29.46 -1.15
CA SER A 393 6.97 30.42 -1.13
C SER A 393 5.65 29.71 -1.39
N THR A 394 4.55 30.30 -0.90
CA THR A 394 3.20 29.83 -1.21
C THR A 394 2.87 30.16 -2.66
N LEU A 395 2.33 29.18 -3.39
CA LEU A 395 1.75 29.37 -4.72
C LEU A 395 0.25 29.69 -4.60
N CYS A 396 -0.49 28.89 -3.83
CA CYS A 396 -1.91 29.10 -3.56
C CYS A 396 -2.38 28.34 -2.32
N GLY A 397 -3.56 28.67 -1.80
CA GLY A 397 -4.13 28.02 -0.62
C GLY A 397 -3.50 28.47 0.71
N GLY A 398 -4.08 27.99 1.82
CA GLY A 398 -3.66 28.29 3.18
C GLY A 398 -3.90 29.74 3.63
N ASP A 399 -3.14 30.15 4.64
CA ASP A 399 -3.18 31.49 5.25
C ASP A 399 -1.83 32.21 5.11
N ARG A 400 -1.84 33.53 5.34
CA ARG A 400 -0.61 34.32 5.51
C ARG A 400 0.01 34.12 6.89
N ASN A 401 -0.81 33.83 7.91
CA ASN A 401 -0.34 33.45 9.23
C ASN A 401 0.27 32.03 9.16
N PRO A 402 1.60 31.89 9.36
CA PRO A 402 2.27 30.60 9.23
C PRO A 402 1.85 29.58 10.31
N LEU A 403 1.20 30.03 11.40
CA LEU A 403 0.69 29.16 12.46
C LEU A 403 -0.74 28.68 12.20
N ASN A 404 -1.46 29.24 11.22
CA ASN A 404 -2.82 28.85 10.93
C ASN A 404 -2.86 27.63 9.98
N LEU A 405 -3.11 26.45 10.55
CA LEU A 405 -3.30 25.20 9.81
C LEU A 405 -4.78 24.89 9.50
N PHE A 406 -5.68 25.84 9.74
CA PHE A 406 -7.14 25.67 9.60
C PHE A 406 -7.74 26.53 8.47
N ALA A 407 -6.90 27.15 7.64
CA ALA A 407 -7.33 27.93 6.47
C ALA A 407 -7.61 27.03 5.24
N PHE A 408 -8.52 26.09 5.40
CA PHE A 408 -8.97 25.17 4.36
C PHE A 408 -10.35 25.55 3.82
N GLY A 409 -10.79 24.86 2.76
CA GLY A 409 -12.11 25.02 2.15
C GLY A 409 -12.08 24.66 0.67
N ASP A 410 -13.12 25.03 -0.06
CA ASP A 410 -13.24 24.74 -1.49
C ASP A 410 -13.61 26.00 -2.28
N ILE A 411 -12.60 26.82 -2.56
CA ILE A 411 -12.77 28.10 -3.25
C ILE A 411 -11.81 28.18 -4.42
N ASP A 412 -12.35 28.41 -5.61
CA ASP A 412 -11.58 28.72 -6.82
C ASP A 412 -11.32 30.22 -6.88
N ASP A 413 -10.07 30.62 -6.64
CA ASP A 413 -9.65 32.03 -6.69
C ASP A 413 -8.15 32.12 -7.00
N ILE A 414 -7.51 33.24 -6.68
CA ILE A 414 -6.10 33.52 -6.97
C ILE A 414 -5.28 33.46 -5.68
N GLY A 415 -4.14 32.76 -5.74
CA GLY A 415 -3.15 32.76 -4.66
C GLY A 415 -3.71 32.26 -3.33
N SER A 416 -3.56 33.05 -2.26
CA SER A 416 -4.05 32.70 -0.91
C SER A 416 -5.56 32.74 -0.77
N GLU A 417 -6.29 33.43 -1.66
CA GLU A 417 -7.75 33.51 -1.57
C GLU A 417 -8.40 32.19 -1.97
N ALA A 418 -7.78 31.45 -2.89
CA ALA A 418 -8.17 30.09 -3.21
C ALA A 418 -8.09 29.21 -1.96
N LYS A 419 -9.00 28.25 -1.84
CA LYS A 419 -9.01 27.28 -0.74
C LYS A 419 -9.02 25.86 -1.27
N LEU A 420 -8.19 25.06 -0.62
CA LEU A 420 -8.00 23.62 -0.82
C LEU A 420 -8.31 22.92 0.51
N GLN A 421 -8.43 21.60 0.49
CA GLN A 421 -8.62 20.80 1.68
C GLN A 421 -7.74 19.55 1.59
N HIS A 422 -6.69 19.54 2.42
CA HIS A 422 -5.74 18.44 2.55
C HIS A 422 -5.24 17.87 1.19
N PRO A 423 -4.67 18.71 0.29
CA PRO A 423 -4.22 18.26 -1.01
C PRO A 423 -3.02 17.30 -0.86
N LEU A 424 -3.07 16.14 -1.51
CA LEU A 424 -2.03 15.11 -1.36
C LEU A 424 -1.05 15.01 -2.53
N CYS A 425 -1.33 15.62 -3.68
CA CYS A 425 -0.46 15.48 -4.86
C CYS A 425 -0.55 16.64 -5.82
N VAL A 426 0.54 16.90 -6.54
CA VAL A 426 0.61 17.83 -7.65
C VAL A 426 1.29 17.22 -8.88
N ALA A 427 0.86 17.61 -10.07
CA ALA A 427 1.47 17.20 -11.34
C ALA A 427 1.60 18.39 -12.30
N TYR A 428 2.83 18.74 -12.68
CA TYR A 428 3.12 19.92 -13.51
C TYR A 428 3.13 19.59 -15.00
N SER A 429 2.40 20.37 -15.79
CA SER A 429 2.36 20.31 -17.24
C SER A 429 3.18 21.44 -17.85
N GLU A 430 4.31 21.09 -18.44
CA GLU A 430 5.19 22.04 -19.13
C GLU A 430 4.50 22.66 -20.37
N SER A 431 3.71 21.87 -21.11
CA SER A 431 3.03 22.32 -22.33
C SER A 431 1.92 23.34 -22.08
N SER A 432 1.21 23.22 -20.95
CA SER A 432 0.14 24.15 -20.57
C SER A 432 0.56 25.18 -19.52
N LYS A 433 1.78 25.09 -18.98
CA LYS A 433 2.29 25.89 -17.86
C LYS A 433 1.36 25.91 -16.65
N CYS A 434 0.69 24.78 -16.41
CA CYS A 434 -0.28 24.61 -15.34
C CYS A 434 0.08 23.42 -14.44
N LEU A 435 -0.30 23.53 -13.18
CA LEU A 435 -0.19 22.47 -12.19
C LEU A 435 -1.57 21.85 -11.96
N PHE A 436 -1.66 20.54 -12.00
CA PHE A 436 -2.83 19.81 -11.54
C PHE A 436 -2.64 19.44 -10.07
N VAL A 437 -3.69 19.59 -9.27
CA VAL A 437 -3.69 19.36 -7.82
C VAL A 437 -4.77 18.33 -7.51
N ALA A 438 -4.41 17.29 -6.77
CA ALA A 438 -5.39 16.41 -6.14
C ALA A 438 -5.82 17.09 -4.85
N ASP A 439 -6.95 17.78 -4.92
CA ASP A 439 -7.57 18.45 -3.78
C ASP A 439 -8.42 17.43 -3.03
N THR A 440 -7.70 16.57 -2.31
CA THR A 440 -8.14 15.23 -1.89
C THR A 440 -9.44 15.28 -1.09
N TYR A 441 -9.52 16.09 -0.04
CA TYR A 441 -10.70 16.12 0.84
C TYR A 441 -11.85 16.94 0.25
N ASN A 442 -11.61 17.76 -0.77
CA ASN A 442 -12.68 18.33 -1.58
C ASN A 442 -13.16 17.38 -2.69
N ASN A 443 -12.59 16.18 -2.80
CA ASN A 443 -12.93 15.17 -3.80
C ASN A 443 -12.82 15.69 -5.24
N LYS A 444 -11.81 16.53 -5.51
CA LYS A 444 -11.67 17.27 -6.77
C LYS A 444 -10.25 17.24 -7.32
N ILE A 445 -10.16 17.37 -8.63
CA ILE A 445 -8.92 17.77 -9.30
C ILE A 445 -9.00 19.26 -9.62
N LYS A 446 -8.03 20.02 -9.14
CA LYS A 446 -7.91 21.46 -9.45
C LYS A 446 -6.74 21.71 -10.39
N LYS A 447 -6.80 22.83 -11.09
CA LYS A 447 -5.79 23.33 -12.01
C LYS A 447 -5.34 24.71 -11.54
N VAL A 448 -4.03 24.88 -11.42
CA VAL A 448 -3.38 26.14 -11.04
C VAL A 448 -2.56 26.65 -12.21
N ASP A 449 -2.86 27.85 -12.69
CA ASP A 449 -2.01 28.57 -13.62
C ASP A 449 -0.84 29.18 -12.83
N ILE A 450 0.39 28.79 -13.13
CA ILE A 450 1.56 29.18 -12.33
C ILE A 450 1.83 30.69 -12.40
N SER A 451 1.57 31.31 -13.55
CA SER A 451 1.88 32.72 -13.79
C SER A 451 0.90 33.65 -13.07
N THR A 452 -0.38 33.33 -13.16
CA THR A 452 -1.47 34.12 -12.57
C THR A 452 -1.85 33.68 -11.16
N GLN A 453 -1.36 32.51 -10.72
CA GLN A 453 -1.75 31.83 -9.47
C GLN A 453 -3.25 31.52 -9.37
N LYS A 454 -3.95 31.52 -10.50
CA LYS A 454 -5.39 31.25 -10.55
C LYS A 454 -5.64 29.76 -10.38
N VAL A 455 -6.42 29.42 -9.37
CA VAL A 455 -6.90 28.07 -9.08
C VAL A 455 -8.30 27.90 -9.66
N THR A 456 -8.52 26.79 -10.34
CA THR A 456 -9.82 26.45 -10.93
C THR A 456 -10.10 24.97 -10.76
N SER A 457 -11.31 24.62 -10.37
CA SER A 457 -11.80 23.25 -10.35
C SER A 457 -11.92 22.72 -11.78
N LEU A 458 -11.36 21.54 -12.04
CA LEU A 458 -11.43 20.92 -13.35
C LEU A 458 -12.87 20.46 -13.61
N LYS A 459 -13.47 20.99 -14.68
CA LYS A 459 -14.83 20.61 -15.13
C LYS A 459 -14.73 19.71 -16.34
N PHE A 460 -15.42 18.57 -16.31
CA PHE A 460 -15.45 17.62 -17.42
C PHE A 460 -16.59 17.94 -18.38
N LEU A 461 -16.28 17.99 -19.69
CA LEU A 461 -17.26 18.21 -20.75
C LEU A 461 -17.99 16.92 -21.13
N LYS A 462 -17.30 15.78 -20.99
CA LYS A 462 -17.84 14.45 -21.22
C LYS A 462 -17.27 13.49 -20.18
N VAL A 463 -18.15 12.63 -19.67
CA VAL A 463 -17.81 11.57 -18.73
C VAL A 463 -18.07 10.25 -19.47
N GLU A 464 -17.02 9.46 -19.68
CA GLU A 464 -17.07 8.15 -20.36
C GLU A 464 -16.86 7.01 -19.35
N THR A 465 -17.48 7.14 -18.18
CA THR A 465 -17.57 6.12 -17.14
C THR A 465 -18.99 5.56 -17.06
N THR A 466 -19.15 4.38 -16.46
CA THR A 466 -20.48 3.76 -16.28
C THR A 466 -21.37 4.55 -15.32
N ASP A 467 -20.77 5.30 -14.39
CA ASP A 467 -21.42 6.14 -13.38
C ASP A 467 -20.97 7.60 -13.48
N SER A 468 -21.65 8.54 -12.82
CA SER A 468 -21.18 9.93 -12.73
C SER A 468 -19.78 10.00 -12.07
N VAL A 469 -18.82 10.71 -12.66
CA VAL A 469 -17.46 10.87 -12.10
C VAL A 469 -17.53 11.68 -10.82
N THR A 470 -17.45 10.97 -9.69
CA THR A 470 -17.24 11.54 -8.36
C THR A 470 -15.97 10.89 -7.83
N PHE A 471 -14.91 11.67 -7.65
CA PHE A 471 -13.71 11.17 -6.98
C PHE A 471 -14.01 10.93 -5.50
N CYS A 472 -13.24 10.06 -4.86
CA CYS A 472 -13.31 9.82 -3.42
C CYS A 472 -11.88 9.76 -2.87
N GLU A 473 -11.47 10.85 -2.22
CA GLU A 473 -10.13 11.10 -1.70
C GLU A 473 -9.02 10.74 -2.71
N PRO A 474 -9.00 11.36 -3.91
CA PRO A 474 -7.94 11.12 -4.88
C PRO A 474 -6.61 11.59 -4.28
N SER A 475 -5.64 10.69 -4.16
CA SER A 475 -4.40 10.96 -3.42
C SER A 475 -3.15 11.07 -4.29
N GLY A 476 -3.25 10.66 -5.56
CA GLY A 476 -2.11 10.62 -6.48
C GLY A 476 -2.45 11.09 -7.88
N LEU A 477 -1.51 11.80 -8.50
CA LEU A 477 -1.62 12.29 -9.87
C LEU A 477 -0.32 12.08 -10.63
N SER A 478 -0.43 11.74 -11.91
CA SER A 478 0.70 11.94 -12.80
C SER A 478 0.28 12.17 -14.25
N LEU A 479 1.03 13.04 -14.92
CA LEU A 479 0.88 13.29 -16.34
C LEU A 479 1.63 12.23 -17.16
N SER A 480 1.06 11.93 -18.32
CA SER A 480 1.77 11.31 -19.45
C SER A 480 2.88 12.23 -19.96
N SER A 481 3.86 11.65 -20.64
CA SER A 481 5.03 12.39 -21.16
C SER A 481 4.68 13.52 -22.14
N ASP A 482 3.58 13.40 -22.88
CA ASP A 482 3.08 14.44 -23.78
C ASP A 482 2.12 15.44 -23.10
N GLY A 483 1.83 15.24 -21.81
CA GLY A 483 0.94 16.08 -21.01
C GLY A 483 -0.54 16.00 -21.38
N LYS A 484 -0.95 15.12 -22.32
CA LYS A 484 -2.35 15.04 -22.79
C LYS A 484 -3.23 14.23 -21.86
N TYR A 485 -2.65 13.29 -21.13
CA TYR A 485 -3.35 12.43 -20.20
C TYR A 485 -2.83 12.64 -18.78
N LEU A 486 -3.77 12.75 -17.84
CA LEU A 486 -3.54 12.79 -16.41
C LEU A 486 -4.14 11.52 -15.79
N TYR A 487 -3.29 10.69 -15.19
CA TYR A 487 -3.67 9.53 -14.41
C TYR A 487 -3.94 9.96 -12.97
N VAL A 488 -5.05 9.52 -12.40
CA VAL A 488 -5.48 9.85 -11.04
C VAL A 488 -5.67 8.57 -10.25
N ALA A 489 -4.97 8.44 -9.12
CA ALA A 489 -5.25 7.40 -8.15
C ALA A 489 -6.44 7.84 -7.28
N ASP A 490 -7.60 7.22 -7.53
CA ASP A 490 -8.88 7.54 -6.90
C ASP A 490 -9.10 6.57 -5.72
N THR A 491 -8.44 6.90 -4.61
CA THR A 491 -8.06 5.98 -3.53
C THR A 491 -9.25 5.21 -2.96
N ASN A 492 -10.27 5.92 -2.47
CA ASN A 492 -11.40 5.28 -1.78
C ASN A 492 -12.43 4.71 -2.77
N ASN A 493 -12.26 4.98 -4.07
CA ASN A 493 -12.96 4.29 -5.15
C ASN A 493 -12.18 3.08 -5.70
N HIS A 494 -11.07 2.68 -5.06
CA HIS A 494 -10.28 1.50 -5.41
C HIS A 494 -9.86 1.44 -6.90
N SER A 495 -9.66 2.60 -7.54
CA SER A 495 -9.51 2.68 -9.00
C SER A 495 -8.53 3.74 -9.47
N ILE A 496 -8.18 3.67 -10.76
CA ILE A 496 -7.43 4.72 -11.45
C ILE A 496 -8.36 5.39 -12.45
N LYS A 497 -8.39 6.72 -12.48
CA LYS A 497 -9.08 7.51 -13.51
C LYS A 497 -8.08 8.05 -14.53
N LEU A 498 -8.52 8.16 -15.78
CA LEU A 498 -7.76 8.76 -16.87
C LEU A 498 -8.48 10.01 -17.36
N ILE A 499 -7.80 11.14 -17.31
CA ILE A 499 -8.33 12.43 -17.77
C ILE A 499 -7.57 12.87 -19.01
N ASN A 500 -8.28 13.15 -20.09
CA ASN A 500 -7.74 13.87 -21.23
C ASN A 500 -7.77 15.38 -20.94
N THR A 501 -6.60 15.98 -20.74
CA THR A 501 -6.43 17.38 -20.30
C THR A 501 -6.78 18.40 -21.38
N THR A 502 -6.78 18.00 -22.65
CA THR A 502 -7.11 18.88 -23.78
C THR A 502 -8.61 18.88 -24.07
N LYS A 503 -9.25 17.72 -23.95
CA LYS A 503 -10.68 17.54 -24.24
C LYS A 503 -11.58 17.64 -23.00
N ASN A 504 -10.99 17.71 -21.80
CA ASN A 504 -11.69 17.64 -20.52
C ASN A 504 -12.63 16.43 -20.43
N VAL A 505 -12.12 15.26 -20.82
CA VAL A 505 -12.86 13.98 -20.75
C VAL A 505 -12.27 13.13 -19.64
N CYS A 506 -13.10 12.61 -18.75
CA CYS A 506 -12.70 11.66 -17.71
C CYS A 506 -13.28 10.27 -18.03
N GLN A 507 -12.46 9.24 -17.86
CA GLN A 507 -12.84 7.84 -18.05
C GLN A 507 -12.13 6.94 -17.03
N ASP A 508 -12.61 5.72 -16.85
CA ASP A 508 -11.96 4.73 -15.99
C ASP A 508 -10.73 4.14 -16.69
N PHE A 509 -9.61 4.06 -15.96
CA PHE A 509 -8.45 3.31 -16.38
C PHE A 509 -8.53 1.89 -15.83
N LYS A 510 -9.08 0.98 -16.64
CA LYS A 510 -9.32 -0.41 -16.22
C LYS A 510 -8.02 -1.20 -16.17
N VAL A 511 -7.49 -1.37 -14.95
CA VAL A 511 -6.42 -2.32 -14.68
C VAL A 511 -6.97 -3.74 -14.81
N ARG A 512 -6.29 -4.61 -15.56
CA ARG A 512 -6.72 -5.98 -15.83
C ARG A 512 -5.54 -6.93 -15.95
N ILE A 513 -5.74 -8.19 -15.61
CA ILE A 513 -4.74 -9.24 -15.88
C ILE A 513 -4.82 -9.60 -17.36
N ALA A 514 -3.67 -9.77 -18.02
CA ALA A 514 -3.63 -10.23 -19.40
C ALA A 514 -4.34 -11.59 -19.51
N GLU A 515 -5.27 -11.72 -20.47
CA GLU A 515 -5.73 -13.06 -20.84
C GLU A 515 -4.55 -13.84 -21.40
N VAL A 516 -4.11 -14.87 -20.70
CA VAL A 516 -3.07 -15.78 -21.20
C VAL A 516 -3.67 -16.51 -22.39
N LYS A 517 -3.32 -16.09 -23.61
CA LYS A 517 -3.63 -16.88 -24.82
C LYS A 517 -3.06 -18.28 -24.62
N PHE A 518 -3.94 -19.27 -24.60
CA PHE A 518 -3.55 -20.67 -24.43
C PHE A 518 -2.61 -21.09 -25.57
N VAL A 519 -1.46 -21.63 -25.20
CA VAL A 519 -0.51 -22.27 -26.13
C VAL A 519 -0.59 -23.77 -25.90
N GLU A 520 -0.62 -24.57 -26.97
CA GLU A 520 -0.65 -26.03 -26.83
C GLU A 520 0.62 -26.54 -26.12
N PRO A 521 0.51 -27.52 -25.19
CA PRO A 521 1.67 -28.11 -24.54
C PRO A 521 2.63 -28.78 -25.56
N GLU A 522 3.94 -28.65 -25.34
CA GLU A 522 4.95 -29.19 -26.28
C GLU A 522 4.90 -30.72 -26.45
N ASN A 523 4.68 -31.47 -25.36
CA ASN A 523 4.59 -32.94 -25.37
C ASN A 523 3.14 -33.43 -25.45
N LEU A 524 2.46 -33.08 -26.54
CA LEU A 524 1.05 -33.41 -26.77
C LEU A 524 0.86 -34.79 -27.43
N ILE A 525 0.03 -35.63 -26.82
CA ILE A 525 -0.41 -36.91 -27.37
C ILE A 525 -1.88 -36.83 -27.74
N LEU A 526 -2.20 -37.08 -29.01
CA LEU A 526 -3.58 -37.04 -29.49
C LEU A 526 -4.26 -38.38 -29.28
N TYR A 527 -5.28 -38.41 -28.43
CA TYR A 527 -6.17 -39.55 -28.31
C TYR A 527 -7.13 -39.54 -29.51
N LYS A 528 -7.08 -40.62 -30.31
CA LYS A 528 -7.73 -40.67 -31.63
C LYS A 528 -9.24 -40.88 -31.58
N ASN A 529 -9.78 -41.36 -30.46
CA ASN A 529 -11.22 -41.63 -30.36
C ASN A 529 -11.92 -40.43 -29.75
N ASP A 530 -13.02 -40.02 -30.37
CA ASP A 530 -13.87 -38.98 -29.82
C ASP A 530 -14.64 -39.49 -28.59
N LEU A 531 -14.78 -38.60 -27.60
CA LEU A 531 -15.67 -38.79 -26.47
C LEU A 531 -17.00 -38.09 -26.80
N PHE A 532 -18.10 -38.57 -26.24
CA PHE A 532 -19.41 -37.97 -26.51
C PHE A 532 -20.11 -37.62 -25.21
N ILE A 533 -20.86 -36.52 -25.22
CA ILE A 533 -21.69 -36.07 -24.11
C ILE A 533 -23.05 -35.58 -24.63
N ASN A 534 -24.12 -35.88 -23.90
CA ASN A 534 -25.45 -35.42 -24.25
C ASN A 534 -25.57 -33.89 -24.03
N ARG A 535 -26.10 -33.19 -25.03
CA ARG A 535 -26.33 -31.74 -25.02
C ARG A 535 -27.20 -31.25 -23.85
N LYS A 536 -28.15 -32.07 -23.40
CA LYS A 536 -29.12 -31.78 -22.34
C LYS A 536 -28.58 -32.13 -20.95
N CYS A 537 -27.37 -31.64 -20.62
CA CYS A 537 -26.73 -31.87 -19.32
C CYS A 537 -26.30 -33.33 -19.06
N GLY A 538 -25.74 -34.02 -20.06
CA GLY A 538 -25.25 -35.40 -19.91
C GLY A 538 -24.04 -35.53 -19.00
N ASN A 539 -23.81 -36.75 -18.51
CA ASN A 539 -22.65 -37.17 -17.73
C ASN A 539 -21.68 -37.94 -18.62
N LEU A 540 -20.39 -37.68 -18.42
CA LEU A 540 -19.29 -38.35 -19.09
C LEU A 540 -18.32 -38.90 -18.05
N ILE A 541 -18.22 -40.22 -17.99
CA ILE A 541 -17.31 -40.96 -17.12
C ILE A 541 -16.08 -41.35 -17.95
N ILE A 542 -14.90 -40.94 -17.49
CA ILE A 542 -13.63 -41.20 -18.17
C ILE A 542 -12.74 -41.99 -17.23
N TYR A 543 -12.43 -43.21 -17.65
CA TYR A 543 -11.37 -44.02 -17.06
C TYR A 543 -10.12 -43.83 -17.88
N PHE A 544 -8.98 -43.54 -17.26
CA PHE A 544 -7.72 -43.40 -17.99
C PHE A 544 -6.56 -44.13 -17.34
N ASN A 545 -5.71 -44.68 -18.19
CA ASN A 545 -4.47 -45.32 -17.78
C ASN A 545 -3.34 -45.00 -18.76
N VAL A 546 -2.12 -44.97 -18.24
CA VAL A 546 -0.92 -44.64 -19.02
C VAL A 546 0.09 -45.77 -18.85
N ASN A 547 0.59 -46.27 -19.97
CA ASN A 547 1.63 -47.29 -20.02
C ASN A 547 2.86 -46.76 -20.78
N LEU A 548 4.03 -47.31 -20.51
CA LEU A 548 5.22 -47.04 -21.31
C LEU A 548 5.19 -47.86 -22.60
N ASP A 549 5.72 -47.29 -23.67
CA ASP A 549 5.99 -48.03 -24.91
C ASP A 549 7.33 -48.78 -24.76
N THR A 550 7.26 -50.11 -24.66
CA THR A 550 8.34 -50.95 -24.09
C THR A 550 9.51 -51.25 -25.03
N ASP A 551 9.55 -50.69 -26.24
CA ASP A 551 10.50 -51.14 -27.25
C ASP A 551 11.89 -50.50 -27.20
N LYS A 552 12.19 -49.54 -26.29
CA LYS A 552 13.39 -48.69 -26.48
C LYS A 552 14.34 -48.37 -25.33
N LYS A 553 14.15 -48.78 -24.08
CA LYS A 553 15.17 -48.71 -23.00
C LYS A 553 14.55 -49.29 -21.72
N ASN A 554 15.33 -49.97 -20.88
CA ASN A 554 14.90 -50.58 -19.61
C ASN A 554 14.51 -49.55 -18.52
N VAL A 555 13.69 -48.56 -18.85
CA VAL A 555 13.14 -47.55 -17.94
C VAL A 555 11.74 -47.96 -17.51
N LYS A 556 11.43 -47.74 -16.23
CA LYS A 556 10.11 -47.97 -15.65
C LYS A 556 9.60 -46.68 -15.03
N PHE A 557 8.28 -46.57 -14.93
CA PHE A 557 7.70 -45.58 -14.03
C PHE A 557 8.20 -45.84 -12.60
N SER A 558 8.51 -44.77 -11.86
CA SER A 558 8.82 -44.91 -10.43
C SER A 558 7.67 -45.61 -9.70
N PRO A 559 7.91 -46.37 -8.61
CA PRO A 559 6.85 -47.06 -7.86
C PRO A 559 5.69 -46.16 -7.39
N SER A 560 5.94 -44.85 -7.27
CA SER A 560 4.98 -43.80 -6.89
C SER A 560 4.35 -43.04 -8.07
N ALA A 561 4.52 -43.51 -9.31
CA ALA A 561 3.99 -42.83 -10.50
C ALA A 561 2.49 -43.14 -10.76
N PRO A 562 1.73 -42.16 -11.29
CA PRO A 562 2.15 -40.79 -11.59
C PRO A 562 2.25 -39.96 -10.31
N GLN A 563 3.21 -39.04 -10.28
CA GLN A 563 3.37 -38.14 -9.14
C GLN A 563 2.25 -37.10 -9.08
N ASN A 564 1.59 -36.78 -10.20
CA ASN A 564 0.22 -36.27 -10.26
C ASN A 564 -0.29 -36.24 -11.70
N TRP A 565 -1.61 -36.17 -11.83
CA TRP A 565 -2.30 -35.82 -13.06
C TRP A 565 -3.31 -34.70 -12.81
N GLN A 566 -3.62 -33.93 -13.85
CA GLN A 566 -4.64 -32.88 -13.81
C GLN A 566 -5.44 -32.86 -15.12
N MET A 567 -6.72 -32.57 -15.02
CA MET A 567 -7.65 -32.46 -16.13
C MET A 567 -8.11 -31.01 -16.33
N SER A 568 -8.19 -30.58 -17.58
CA SER A 568 -8.88 -29.35 -18.00
C SER A 568 -9.67 -29.55 -19.30
N ILE A 569 -10.72 -28.76 -19.46
CA ILE A 569 -11.61 -28.75 -20.62
C ILE A 569 -11.63 -27.34 -21.19
N ARG A 570 -11.39 -27.23 -22.49
CA ARG A 570 -11.41 -25.95 -23.22
C ARG A 570 -12.46 -25.95 -24.30
N ASP A 571 -13.03 -24.78 -24.58
CA ASP A 571 -13.93 -24.59 -25.71
C ASP A 571 -13.20 -24.35 -27.04
N GLU A 572 -13.95 -24.08 -28.10
CA GLU A 572 -13.42 -23.81 -29.45
C GLU A 572 -12.48 -22.61 -29.51
N ASN A 573 -12.65 -21.63 -28.61
CA ASN A 573 -11.83 -20.42 -28.48
C ASN A 573 -10.64 -20.62 -27.53
N ASN A 574 -10.39 -21.85 -27.08
CA ASN A 574 -9.38 -22.21 -26.08
C ASN A 574 -9.60 -21.60 -24.69
N LYS A 575 -10.79 -21.08 -24.37
CA LYS A 575 -11.12 -20.66 -23.02
C LYS A 575 -11.23 -21.90 -22.12
N ASP A 576 -10.64 -21.86 -20.93
CA ASP A 576 -10.81 -22.93 -19.94
C ASP A 576 -12.23 -22.85 -19.36
N VAL A 577 -13.03 -23.88 -19.60
CA VAL A 577 -14.43 -23.98 -19.18
C VAL A 577 -14.65 -25.10 -18.15
N THR A 578 -13.55 -25.64 -17.61
CA THR A 578 -13.55 -26.83 -16.73
C THR A 578 -14.51 -26.70 -15.55
N ASN A 579 -14.59 -25.52 -14.95
CA ASN A 579 -15.46 -25.26 -13.80
C ASN A 579 -16.68 -24.43 -14.17
N ASP A 580 -16.64 -23.70 -15.29
CA ASP A 580 -17.72 -22.81 -15.71
C ASP A 580 -18.90 -23.64 -16.22
N GLU A 581 -18.61 -24.66 -17.05
CA GLU A 581 -19.64 -25.42 -17.78
C GLU A 581 -19.78 -26.87 -17.29
N PHE A 582 -18.81 -27.36 -16.51
CA PHE A 582 -18.80 -28.73 -16.02
C PHE A 582 -18.77 -28.80 -14.49
N GLU A 583 -19.46 -29.81 -13.95
CA GLU A 583 -19.40 -30.21 -12.54
C GLU A 583 -18.74 -31.59 -12.41
N PHE A 584 -17.90 -31.76 -11.38
CA PHE A 584 -17.22 -33.03 -11.08
C PHE A 584 -18.04 -33.82 -10.07
N ILE A 585 -18.46 -35.03 -10.43
CA ILE A 585 -19.30 -35.87 -9.58
C ILE A 585 -18.42 -36.83 -8.80
N ASN A 586 -18.39 -36.69 -7.47
CA ASN A 586 -17.68 -37.57 -6.54
C ASN A 586 -16.22 -37.85 -6.91
N CYS A 587 -15.55 -36.88 -7.56
CA CYS A 587 -14.18 -36.99 -8.00
C CYS A 587 -13.49 -35.61 -8.02
N SER A 588 -12.17 -35.61 -8.21
CA SER A 588 -11.36 -34.39 -8.35
C SER A 588 -10.80 -34.28 -9.76
N ARG A 589 -10.61 -33.04 -10.22
CA ARG A 589 -9.91 -32.74 -11.48
C ARG A 589 -8.41 -33.02 -11.44
N LYS A 590 -7.87 -33.42 -10.29
CA LYS A 590 -6.46 -33.79 -10.08
C LYS A 590 -6.36 -35.05 -9.25
N GLY A 591 -5.28 -35.81 -9.41
CA GLY A 591 -5.06 -37.02 -8.62
C GLY A 591 -3.63 -37.53 -8.67
N PHE A 592 -3.36 -38.55 -7.86
CA PHE A 592 -2.02 -39.11 -7.61
C PHE A 592 -1.92 -40.62 -7.91
N LYS A 593 -2.99 -41.22 -8.45
CA LYS A 593 -3.08 -42.67 -8.68
C LYS A 593 -3.58 -42.98 -10.09
N LEU A 594 -3.08 -44.08 -10.66
CA LEU A 594 -3.60 -44.72 -11.88
C LEU A 594 -4.06 -46.16 -11.59
N PRO A 595 -5.06 -46.69 -12.31
CA PRO A 595 -5.87 -45.98 -13.31
C PRO A 595 -6.70 -44.86 -12.68
N GLY A 596 -6.80 -43.73 -13.38
CA GLY A 596 -7.58 -42.57 -12.96
C GLY A 596 -9.04 -42.70 -13.39
N ARG A 597 -9.95 -42.08 -12.63
CA ARG A 597 -11.37 -41.97 -12.95
C ARG A 597 -11.82 -40.54 -12.71
N VAL A 598 -12.47 -39.96 -13.71
CA VAL A 598 -13.15 -38.67 -13.58
C VAL A 598 -14.56 -38.81 -14.12
N GLU A 599 -15.53 -38.26 -13.42
CA GLU A 599 -16.91 -38.14 -13.86
C GLU A 599 -17.29 -36.68 -13.90
N ILE A 600 -17.62 -36.19 -15.10
CA ILE A 600 -18.03 -34.80 -15.33
C ILE A 600 -19.43 -34.75 -15.89
N LYS A 601 -20.18 -33.73 -15.52
CA LYS A 601 -21.52 -33.47 -16.04
C LYS A 601 -21.61 -32.03 -16.54
N LEU A 602 -22.30 -31.84 -17.66
CA LEU A 602 -22.63 -30.50 -18.14
C LEU A 602 -23.65 -29.85 -17.20
N LYS A 603 -23.34 -28.66 -16.70
CA LYS A 603 -24.20 -27.94 -15.75
C LYS A 603 -25.52 -27.47 -16.38
N SER A 604 -25.48 -27.11 -17.65
CA SER A 604 -26.61 -26.61 -18.42
C SER A 604 -26.58 -27.13 -19.86
N ARG A 605 -27.67 -26.90 -20.61
CA ARG A 605 -27.71 -27.20 -22.04
C ARG A 605 -26.63 -26.39 -22.74
N SER A 606 -25.76 -27.06 -23.51
CA SER A 606 -24.71 -26.40 -24.27
C SER A 606 -25.08 -26.25 -25.74
N ASP A 607 -24.83 -25.08 -26.34
CA ASP A 607 -24.98 -24.88 -27.78
C ASP A 607 -23.70 -25.23 -28.56
N LYS A 608 -22.59 -25.50 -27.86
CA LYS A 608 -21.32 -25.86 -28.47
C LYS A 608 -21.39 -27.20 -29.19
N THR A 609 -20.55 -27.38 -30.21
CA THR A 609 -20.45 -28.63 -30.98
C THR A 609 -19.43 -29.59 -30.39
N HIS A 610 -18.38 -29.05 -29.77
CA HIS A 610 -17.31 -29.83 -29.17
C HIS A 610 -16.55 -29.06 -28.08
N TYR A 611 -15.80 -29.81 -27.29
CA TYR A 611 -14.78 -29.32 -26.35
C TYR A 611 -13.47 -30.06 -26.57
N ARG A 612 -12.37 -29.51 -26.05
CA ARG A 612 -11.05 -30.13 -26.00
C ARG A 612 -10.72 -30.51 -24.56
N LEU A 613 -10.58 -31.81 -24.32
CA LEU A 613 -10.14 -32.37 -23.05
C LEU A 613 -8.61 -32.47 -23.04
N TYR A 614 -7.98 -31.99 -21.96
CA TYR A 614 -6.57 -32.14 -21.69
C TYR A 614 -6.38 -32.92 -20.39
N LEU A 615 -5.60 -34.00 -20.44
CA LEU A 615 -5.12 -34.74 -19.28
C LEU A 615 -3.60 -34.56 -19.20
N ALA A 616 -3.14 -33.68 -18.33
CA ALA A 616 -1.72 -33.42 -18.10
C ALA A 616 -1.17 -34.37 -17.04
N PHE A 617 -0.01 -34.96 -17.31
CA PHE A 617 0.66 -35.90 -16.41
C PHE A 617 2.05 -35.39 -16.07
N ASN A 618 2.37 -35.39 -14.78
CA ASN A 618 3.72 -35.20 -14.28
C ASN A 618 4.18 -36.52 -13.66
N THR A 619 5.18 -37.13 -14.30
CA THR A 619 5.66 -38.46 -13.94
C THR A 619 7.17 -38.43 -13.73
N SER A 620 7.69 -39.48 -13.11
CA SER A 620 9.13 -39.74 -13.04
C SER A 620 9.41 -41.11 -13.64
N LEU A 621 10.39 -41.15 -14.54
CA LEU A 621 10.91 -42.37 -15.16
C LEU A 621 12.25 -42.68 -14.54
N CYS A 622 12.47 -43.94 -14.16
CA CYS A 622 13.71 -44.40 -13.56
C CYS A 622 14.32 -45.53 -14.40
N ASP A 623 15.62 -45.47 -14.63
CA ASP A 623 16.41 -46.63 -15.04
C ASP A 623 17.05 -47.30 -13.80
N VAL A 624 18.04 -48.17 -14.01
CA VAL A 624 18.75 -48.87 -12.92
C VAL A 624 19.60 -47.94 -12.02
N HIS A 625 19.86 -46.69 -12.42
CA HIS A 625 20.78 -45.79 -11.73
C HIS A 625 20.21 -44.38 -11.45
N VAL A 626 19.29 -43.86 -12.26
CA VAL A 626 18.81 -42.47 -12.21
C VAL A 626 17.31 -42.35 -12.52
N CYS A 627 16.64 -41.41 -11.85
CA CYS A 627 15.26 -40.99 -12.18
C CYS A 627 15.23 -39.58 -12.78
N PHE A 628 14.37 -39.35 -13.77
CA PHE A 628 14.16 -38.04 -14.39
C PHE A 628 12.67 -37.70 -14.54
N SER A 629 12.36 -36.39 -14.50
CA SER A 629 10.99 -35.91 -14.68
C SER A 629 10.55 -36.03 -16.13
N HIS A 630 9.34 -36.52 -16.34
CA HIS A 630 8.73 -36.67 -17.65
C HIS A 630 7.29 -36.14 -17.62
N ARG A 631 7.05 -35.11 -18.44
CA ARG A 631 5.76 -34.41 -18.54
C ARG A 631 5.20 -34.55 -19.94
N PHE A 632 3.93 -34.92 -20.03
CA PHE A 632 3.19 -35.02 -21.28
C PHE A 632 1.71 -34.75 -21.04
N THR A 633 0.99 -34.42 -22.11
CA THR A 633 -0.44 -34.13 -22.06
C THR A 633 -1.18 -34.94 -23.09
N ILE A 634 -2.25 -35.63 -22.69
CA ILE A 634 -3.16 -36.30 -23.63
C ILE A 634 -4.29 -35.33 -23.97
N ARG A 635 -4.50 -35.08 -25.27
CA ARG A 635 -5.64 -34.30 -25.79
C ARG A 635 -6.68 -35.21 -26.41
N SER A 636 -7.93 -35.01 -26.06
CA SER A 636 -9.09 -35.67 -26.67
C SER A 636 -10.15 -34.65 -27.05
N THR A 637 -11.00 -34.98 -28.02
CA THR A 637 -12.18 -34.18 -28.35
C THR A 637 -13.40 -34.76 -27.62
N ILE A 638 -14.24 -33.89 -27.05
CA ILE A 638 -15.56 -34.24 -26.53
C ILE A 638 -16.59 -33.64 -27.48
N LEU A 639 -17.35 -34.47 -28.19
CA LEU A 639 -18.41 -34.04 -29.11
C LEU A 639 -19.75 -33.97 -28.37
N VAL A 640 -20.46 -32.85 -28.57
CA VAL A 640 -21.76 -32.58 -27.93
C VAL A 640 -22.89 -32.91 -28.90
N ARG A 641 -23.74 -33.88 -28.56
CA ARG A 641 -24.82 -34.34 -29.44
C ARG A 641 -26.11 -34.63 -28.67
N ASP A 642 -27.24 -34.48 -29.32
CA ASP A 642 -28.56 -34.81 -28.74
C ASP A 642 -28.85 -36.31 -28.73
N SER A 643 -28.25 -37.07 -29.65
CA SER A 643 -28.47 -38.51 -29.86
C SER A 643 -27.67 -39.43 -28.92
N VAL A 644 -26.85 -38.86 -28.04
CA VAL A 644 -25.98 -39.59 -27.09
C VAL A 644 -26.75 -39.91 -25.81
N LYS A 645 -26.41 -40.96 -25.05
CA LYS A 645 -27.11 -41.25 -23.80
C LYS A 645 -26.82 -40.18 -22.73
N MET A 646 -27.71 -40.08 -21.74
CA MET A 646 -27.53 -39.16 -20.61
C MET A 646 -26.30 -39.48 -19.76
N ILE A 647 -25.80 -40.72 -19.78
CA ILE A 647 -24.57 -41.12 -19.12
C ILE A 647 -23.77 -41.96 -20.13
N GLU A 648 -22.55 -41.52 -20.43
CA GLU A 648 -21.60 -42.26 -21.26
C GLU A 648 -20.32 -42.56 -20.49
N SER A 649 -19.65 -43.65 -20.87
CA SER A 649 -18.39 -44.05 -20.23
C SER A 649 -17.34 -44.45 -21.26
N TYR A 650 -16.13 -43.90 -21.14
CA TYR A 650 -15.03 -44.18 -22.04
C TYR A 650 -13.76 -44.57 -21.28
N LYS A 651 -12.92 -45.36 -21.94
CA LYS A 651 -11.59 -45.75 -21.45
C LYS A 651 -10.51 -45.18 -22.35
N ILE A 652 -9.66 -44.31 -21.80
CA ILE A 652 -8.49 -43.74 -22.46
C ILE A 652 -7.27 -44.53 -22.01
N THR A 653 -6.65 -45.29 -22.90
CA THR A 653 -5.36 -45.95 -22.61
C THR A 653 -4.31 -45.42 -23.57
N CYS A 654 -3.22 -44.89 -23.03
CA CYS A 654 -2.16 -44.25 -23.82
C CYS A 654 -0.82 -44.93 -23.59
N LYS A 655 -0.05 -45.10 -24.66
CA LYS A 655 1.35 -45.51 -24.61
C LYS A 655 2.24 -44.27 -24.75
N VAL A 656 3.17 -44.08 -23.82
CA VAL A 656 4.05 -42.91 -23.77
C VAL A 656 5.48 -43.35 -24.07
N ASN A 657 6.13 -42.62 -24.97
CA ASN A 657 7.54 -42.84 -25.28
C ASN A 657 8.40 -42.25 -24.16
N PRO A 658 9.32 -43.03 -23.55
CA PRO A 658 10.14 -42.55 -22.44
C PRO A 658 11.18 -41.47 -22.83
N VAL A 659 11.38 -41.20 -24.12
CA VAL A 659 12.34 -40.21 -24.60
C VAL A 659 11.63 -38.88 -24.88
N ASN A 660 11.93 -37.85 -24.08
CA ASN A 660 11.69 -36.46 -24.51
C ASN A 660 12.50 -36.23 -25.79
N ARG A 661 11.84 -35.91 -26.91
CA ARG A 661 12.55 -35.41 -28.11
C ARG A 661 13.13 -34.04 -27.79
N TYR A 662 14.30 -34.02 -27.17
CA TYR A 662 15.16 -32.85 -27.10
C TYR A 662 16.62 -33.32 -27.14
N ASN A 663 17.20 -33.29 -28.33
CA ASN A 663 18.64 -33.08 -28.48
C ASN A 663 18.92 -31.65 -28.00
N VAL A 664 19.13 -31.45 -26.70
CA VAL A 664 19.71 -30.21 -26.17
C VAL A 664 21.22 -30.38 -26.13
N THR A 665 21.86 -30.19 -27.28
CA THR A 665 23.29 -29.89 -27.35
C THR A 665 23.44 -28.73 -28.32
N GLU A 666 23.21 -27.52 -27.82
CA GLU A 666 23.86 -26.26 -28.22
C GLU A 666 23.08 -25.10 -27.58
N HIS A 667 23.80 -24.11 -27.06
CA HIS A 667 23.31 -22.88 -26.40
C HIS A 667 23.08 -22.92 -24.89
N HIS A 668 24.10 -23.34 -24.13
CA HIS A 668 24.42 -22.72 -22.85
C HIS A 668 25.88 -22.28 -22.87
N ASN A 669 26.10 -21.03 -23.29
CA ASN A 669 27.26 -20.21 -22.92
C ASN A 669 27.03 -18.78 -23.43
N LYS A 670 26.56 -17.91 -22.53
CA LYS A 670 26.81 -16.46 -22.45
C LYS A 670 26.06 -15.93 -21.23
N PHE A 671 26.79 -15.83 -20.12
CA PHE A 671 26.50 -14.92 -19.01
C PHE A 671 27.42 -13.71 -19.16
#